data_AF-A0A2M8V250-F1
#
_entry.id   AF-A0A2M8V250-F1
#
_cell.length_a   1.000
_cell.length_b   1.000
_cell.length_c   1.000
_cell.angle_alpha   90.00
_cell.angle_beta   90.00
_cell.angle_gamma   90.00
#
_symmetry.space_group_name_H-M   'P 1'
#
loop_
_entity.id
_entity.type
_entity.pdbx_description
1 polymer ?
#
loop_
_entity_poly.entity_id
_entity_poly.type
_entity_poly.pdbx_seq_one_letter_code
_entity_poly.pdbx_strand_id
1 'polypeptide(L)'
;MAISNSDIKLLKSQRLTDEDDGGGRATGEAVVDSEVNNLFPDISRLDRTIGRINLRKVFAGVVSQNSDPYLGAHSILTEAPADPRVSVLLFNTGSQTDVRSDARNAIESYVVPAVAASFELLGNQLQGQRAIAAIQREEQKLPENGEVYQLVNGSLSQYLRITRVESRIESFTYDYGNGNFVNFTRRRLDLSISAPLLNTFLGGTPTPAGTVMLNPAQTKSQVLSTQVADAARYYGISPLAEAVQAGALSLKVESVYAQLVPSSTRENAMIDQLAGYQRRIVLATGPARNVNLTFALVTGGQSRAFLGTGCAPGSLSLTVNGGTFADDSKGGLRFVSGSNWITSGTVDYETGEINLVRTGGGYTGAASAAHQPGAAATGETVTGEIPIDLSNRGYVYTLSLADAPPMPGTLEVSYMALGKWQTLRDPGNGELTGEGTGTITFSTGSVALTLAALPDVGSSVIWAYVGQNSAAFTQRTGVSVQAKAKVNRTLPHQGLLPGSYSATFKVGGVTKTITDNGTGGLSGTGGSGVINYAAGTVSMELTATPDAGSAITHSYQQGTFTDSPLAVTSDSSGMCTFTIPGAPLKPGSVQVSWITRQRAAVPAIDKGVTNSGNTLPVYESEVQLNISVTDNGANGFTGGRTGTINYATGACTLQVATLYAFKEFTYATQKNGFKPDTLELVTTITNLRESFGGTLSVRAQSNGQSYGAQTDTQAVIPVTLDLLPGISENILPGSLMFTWGADTYVDRSGVLYKGISSTTNAGTAVGSVDYAGRTATLSTYSAGAGSAVTLLACLTTNAGFSVNAMTFRTQGSPLRVGSLQITGVRVDNAQVVTATADANGIFNGSVIKGSVDVSTGIARLRFTSNLDDQTGASDIPVIPLLLRYNGVVFTTLPLDANLIGLDPVRLPADGRVPQFRDSDVLVVRHVAETTVANPIAGNTVQLARQQQAAIEVFDGNGVALRPASYSVNRELGRVTWGNPLVLQDAAGNPLTLPLVVRDRVEHMTMCTEVQINGELGLASPLPWNFPAEEATVSSAVSWGDLQSRYHHWFTQKAWNTGAPNWTDAPIGDTTTSNYNLLSYPPVIANMGAIDGKWALVFTSATSFQVVEEKLGVIAVGSTAQDCAPINPQTNTPYFTIRAAGWGSGWAAANAVRFNTDSCLGPLWIARTVLSGQGTVSDDKFALQIRGDAD
;
A
#
# COMPACT_ATOMS: atom_id res chain seq x y z
N MET A 1 -37.60 -47.62 15.45
CA MET A 1 -38.46 -46.70 14.66
C MET A 1 -37.50 -45.87 13.85
N ALA A 2 -37.72 -45.57 12.57
CA ALA A 2 -36.80 -44.68 11.85
C ALA A 2 -36.89 -43.24 12.40
N ILE A 3 -35.82 -42.45 12.28
CA ILE A 3 -35.84 -41.00 12.58
C ILE A 3 -36.69 -40.31 11.51
N SER A 4 -37.65 -39.49 11.92
CA SER A 4 -38.52 -38.72 11.01
C SER A 4 -38.15 -37.23 10.98
N ASN A 5 -38.60 -36.50 9.96
CA ASN A 5 -38.39 -35.04 9.87
C ASN A 5 -38.96 -34.29 11.10
N SER A 6 -40.02 -34.82 11.73
CA SER A 6 -40.58 -34.22 12.94
C SER A 6 -39.68 -34.39 14.17
N ASP A 7 -38.74 -35.33 14.14
CA ASP A 7 -37.80 -35.60 15.24
C ASP A 7 -36.57 -34.69 15.20
N ILE A 8 -36.35 -33.94 14.13
CA ILE A 8 -35.24 -32.98 14.03
C ILE A 8 -35.71 -31.63 14.52
N LYS A 9 -35.13 -31.14 15.62
CA LYS A 9 -35.50 -29.87 16.26
C LYS A 9 -34.28 -28.99 16.51
N LEU A 10 -34.47 -27.68 16.45
CA LEU A 10 -33.54 -26.72 17.04
C LEU A 10 -33.98 -26.48 18.48
N LEU A 11 -33.17 -26.88 19.45
CA LEU A 11 -33.49 -26.78 20.88
C LEU A 11 -32.86 -25.54 21.50
N LYS A 12 -33.57 -24.93 22.46
CA LYS A 12 -33.13 -23.78 23.23
C LYS A 12 -32.08 -24.17 24.27
N SER A 13 -31.11 -23.30 24.51
CA SER A 13 -30.21 -23.41 25.66
C SER A 13 -30.90 -23.05 26.97
N GLN A 14 -30.33 -23.50 28.10
CA GLN A 14 -30.82 -23.22 29.45
C GLN A 14 -31.10 -21.74 29.69
N ARG A 15 -30.22 -20.87 29.20
CA ARG A 15 -30.39 -19.41 29.25
C ARG A 15 -30.24 -18.85 27.85
N LEU A 16 -31.31 -18.27 27.31
CA LEU A 16 -31.34 -17.67 25.99
C LEU A 16 -31.13 -16.14 26.08
N THR A 17 -30.12 -15.72 26.85
CA THR A 17 -29.81 -14.33 27.18
C THR A 17 -28.47 -13.92 26.59
N ASP A 18 -28.25 -12.61 26.43
CA ASP A 18 -26.98 -12.05 25.93
C ASP A 18 -26.05 -11.64 27.08
N GLU A 19 -26.34 -12.13 28.28
CA GLU A 19 -25.54 -11.93 29.50
C GLU A 19 -24.35 -12.88 29.52
N ASP A 20 -23.36 -12.61 30.39
CA ASP A 20 -22.13 -13.40 30.51
C ASP A 20 -22.38 -14.90 30.75
N ASP A 21 -23.46 -15.24 31.44
CA ASP A 21 -23.88 -16.61 31.75
C ASP A 21 -24.88 -17.22 30.73
N GLY A 22 -25.22 -16.49 29.67
CA GLY A 22 -26.09 -16.96 28.58
C GLY A 22 -25.53 -18.23 27.92
N GLY A 23 -26.39 -19.13 27.47
CA GLY A 23 -26.01 -20.45 26.96
C GLY A 23 -26.26 -21.56 27.99
N GLY A 24 -25.28 -22.46 28.16
CA GLY A 24 -25.40 -23.65 29.02
C GLY A 24 -25.95 -24.88 28.29
N ARG A 25 -26.54 -25.82 29.04
CA ARG A 25 -27.05 -27.11 28.54
C ARG A 25 -28.29 -26.95 27.65
N ALA A 26 -28.56 -27.93 26.80
CA ALA A 26 -29.79 -28.00 26.03
C ALA A 26 -31.01 -28.21 26.94
N THR A 27 -32.14 -27.62 26.54
CA THR A 27 -33.46 -27.87 27.13
C THR A 27 -34.30 -28.76 26.21
N GLY A 28 -35.42 -29.27 26.70
CA GLY A 28 -36.40 -29.97 25.86
C GLY A 28 -37.27 -29.04 25.00
N GLU A 29 -37.10 -27.72 25.13
CA GLU A 29 -37.90 -26.74 24.41
C GLU A 29 -37.34 -26.47 23.01
N ALA A 30 -38.17 -26.65 21.99
CA ALA A 30 -37.83 -26.31 20.62
C ALA A 30 -37.98 -24.80 20.35
N VAL A 31 -37.09 -24.26 19.52
CA VAL A 31 -37.32 -23.00 18.82
C VAL A 31 -38.36 -23.27 17.74
N VAL A 32 -39.55 -22.68 17.90
CA VAL A 32 -40.66 -22.86 16.96
C VAL A 32 -40.39 -22.08 15.69
N ASP A 33 -40.58 -22.72 14.55
CA ASP A 33 -40.41 -22.10 13.23
C ASP A 33 -41.41 -20.95 13.02
N SER A 34 -40.96 -19.90 12.34
CA SER A 34 -41.72 -18.67 12.04
C SER A 34 -42.31 -17.92 13.25
N GLU A 35 -41.94 -18.28 14.48
CA GLU A 35 -42.33 -17.53 15.68
C GLU A 35 -41.41 -16.31 15.87
N VAL A 36 -42.01 -15.12 15.87
CA VAL A 36 -41.30 -13.85 16.01
C VAL A 36 -40.62 -13.76 17.38
N ASN A 37 -39.37 -13.31 17.39
CA ASN A 37 -38.58 -13.03 18.60
C ASN A 37 -38.31 -14.21 19.54
N ASN A 38 -38.49 -15.46 19.06
CA ASN A 38 -38.30 -16.65 19.89
C ASN A 38 -36.81 -17.04 20.09
N LEU A 39 -35.90 -16.46 19.30
CA LEU A 39 -34.44 -16.67 19.40
C LEU A 39 -33.65 -15.38 19.68
N PHE A 40 -33.96 -14.31 18.97
CA PHE A 40 -33.39 -12.99 19.18
C PHE A 40 -34.48 -11.97 19.43
N PRO A 41 -34.29 -11.00 20.34
CA PRO A 41 -35.22 -9.89 20.47
C PRO A 41 -35.13 -8.92 19.29
N ASP A 42 -36.11 -8.02 19.22
CA ASP A 42 -36.14 -6.88 18.30
C ASP A 42 -34.85 -6.05 18.37
N ILE A 43 -34.46 -5.46 17.24
CA ILE A 43 -33.31 -4.55 17.16
C ILE A 43 -33.75 -3.16 17.63
N SER A 44 -33.19 -2.69 18.75
CA SER A 44 -33.56 -1.39 19.31
C SER A 44 -32.96 -0.21 18.52
N ARG A 45 -33.51 0.99 18.71
CA ARG A 45 -32.95 2.24 18.15
C ARG A 45 -31.52 2.50 18.62
N LEU A 46 -31.19 2.08 19.85
CA LEU A 46 -29.84 2.21 20.37
C LEU A 46 -28.90 1.27 19.62
N ASP A 47 -29.29 -0.01 19.43
CA ASP A 47 -28.49 -0.98 18.68
C ASP A 47 -28.20 -0.50 17.25
N ARG A 48 -29.17 0.19 16.61
CA ARG A 48 -28.99 0.83 15.30
C ARG A 48 -28.10 2.08 15.32
N THR A 49 -27.91 2.71 16.47
CA THR A 49 -27.06 3.91 16.61
C THR A 49 -25.60 3.53 16.84
N ILE A 50 -25.36 2.67 17.81
CA ILE A 50 -24.00 2.32 18.28
C ILE A 50 -23.44 1.04 17.63
N GLY A 51 -24.30 0.23 17.01
CA GLY A 51 -23.98 -1.14 16.61
C GLY A 51 -24.03 -2.09 17.81
N ARG A 52 -24.33 -3.37 17.56
CA ARG A 52 -24.41 -4.42 18.60
C ARG A 52 -24.12 -5.81 18.07
N ILE A 53 -23.68 -6.70 18.95
CA ILE A 53 -23.52 -8.13 18.69
C ILE A 53 -24.31 -8.91 19.72
N ASN A 54 -25.07 -9.90 19.26
CA ASN A 54 -25.78 -10.83 20.12
C ASN A 54 -25.28 -12.24 19.86
N LEU A 55 -24.97 -12.98 20.93
CA LEU A 55 -24.58 -14.39 20.85
C LEU A 55 -25.72 -15.25 21.41
N ARG A 56 -26.12 -16.28 20.67
CA ARG A 56 -27.15 -17.24 21.09
C ARG A 56 -26.65 -18.66 20.90
N LYS A 57 -26.73 -19.46 21.97
CA LYS A 57 -26.46 -20.88 21.91
C LYS A 57 -27.74 -21.65 21.61
N VAL A 58 -27.65 -22.61 20.71
CA VAL A 58 -28.74 -23.51 20.33
C VAL A 58 -28.17 -24.91 20.07
N PHE A 59 -29.06 -25.89 19.96
CA PHE A 59 -28.66 -27.29 19.73
C PHE A 59 -29.46 -27.89 18.60
N ALA A 60 -28.79 -28.53 17.65
CA ALA A 60 -29.42 -29.43 16.70
C ALA A 60 -29.72 -30.75 17.40
N GLY A 61 -30.98 -30.97 17.80
CA GLY A 61 -31.37 -32.15 18.57
C GLY A 61 -32.21 -33.13 17.76
N VAL A 62 -31.82 -34.40 17.82
CA VAL A 62 -32.63 -35.52 17.30
C VAL A 62 -33.45 -36.09 18.45
N VAL A 63 -34.73 -35.75 18.51
CA VAL A 63 -35.65 -36.13 19.59
C VAL A 63 -36.37 -37.45 19.32
N SER A 64 -35.61 -38.50 18.96
CA SER A 64 -36.15 -39.84 18.75
C SER A 64 -36.11 -40.68 20.04
N GLN A 65 -37.04 -41.63 20.17
CA GLN A 65 -37.14 -42.56 21.33
C GLN A 65 -36.21 -43.79 21.22
N ASN A 66 -35.31 -43.81 20.23
CA ASN A 66 -34.35 -44.88 19.96
C ASN A 66 -32.92 -44.33 20.05
N SER A 67 -31.92 -45.17 19.77
CA SER A 67 -30.51 -44.78 19.61
C SER A 67 -30.06 -44.88 18.16
N ASP A 68 -30.96 -44.69 17.19
CA ASP A 68 -30.58 -44.79 15.78
C ASP A 68 -29.67 -43.59 15.43
N PRO A 69 -28.59 -43.79 14.65
CA PRO A 69 -27.67 -42.72 14.31
C PRO A 69 -28.27 -41.77 13.27
N TYR A 70 -28.04 -40.46 13.44
CA TYR A 70 -28.31 -39.45 12.43
C TYR A 70 -26.99 -39.11 11.73
N LEU A 71 -26.89 -39.53 10.48
CA LEU A 71 -25.64 -39.59 9.73
C LEU A 71 -25.32 -38.24 9.09
N GLY A 72 -24.03 -37.87 9.11
CA GLY A 72 -23.55 -36.65 8.44
C GLY A 72 -24.25 -35.37 8.89
N ALA A 73 -24.57 -35.25 10.17
CA ALA A 73 -25.33 -34.13 10.71
C ALA A 73 -24.58 -32.80 10.54
N HIS A 74 -25.25 -31.81 9.94
CA HIS A 74 -24.70 -30.49 9.72
C HIS A 74 -25.79 -29.40 9.72
N SER A 75 -25.38 -28.14 9.83
CA SER A 75 -26.27 -26.97 9.78
C SER A 75 -25.73 -25.89 8.86
N ILE A 76 -26.63 -25.23 8.15
CA ILE A 76 -26.33 -24.10 7.25
C ILE A 76 -27.31 -22.96 7.46
N LEU A 77 -26.88 -21.75 7.10
CA LEU A 77 -27.80 -20.66 6.82
C LEU A 77 -28.42 -20.87 5.44
N THR A 78 -29.72 -20.77 5.38
CA THR A 78 -30.50 -20.90 4.14
C THR A 78 -30.90 -19.53 3.62
N GLU A 79 -31.28 -18.59 4.48
CA GLU A 79 -31.67 -17.23 4.08
C GLU A 79 -30.86 -16.24 4.91
N ALA A 80 -30.22 -15.28 4.23
CA ALA A 80 -29.54 -14.16 4.86
C ALA A 80 -30.56 -13.08 5.29
N PRO A 81 -30.25 -12.24 6.29
CA PRO A 81 -31.02 -11.03 6.57
C PRO A 81 -31.20 -10.15 5.33
N ALA A 82 -32.38 -9.56 5.18
CA ALA A 82 -32.69 -8.65 4.07
C ALA A 82 -32.06 -7.27 4.28
N ASP A 83 -31.83 -6.87 5.54
CA ASP A 83 -31.13 -5.62 5.84
C ASP A 83 -29.61 -5.80 5.66
N PRO A 84 -28.94 -5.08 4.73
CA PRO A 84 -27.49 -5.19 4.53
C PRO A 84 -26.68 -4.72 5.75
N ARG A 85 -27.32 -4.10 6.74
CA ARG A 85 -26.71 -3.72 8.02
C ARG A 85 -26.78 -4.82 9.09
N VAL A 86 -27.40 -5.95 8.80
CA VAL A 86 -27.50 -7.09 9.72
C VAL A 86 -26.77 -8.28 9.11
N SER A 87 -25.86 -8.86 9.89
CA SER A 87 -25.08 -10.05 9.52
C SER A 87 -25.33 -11.16 10.52
N VAL A 88 -25.43 -12.40 10.05
CA VAL A 88 -25.58 -13.59 10.89
C VAL A 88 -24.48 -14.59 10.54
N LEU A 89 -23.76 -15.03 11.56
CA LEU A 89 -22.69 -16.00 11.46
C LEU A 89 -22.93 -17.16 12.43
N LEU A 90 -22.54 -18.35 12.00
CA LEU A 90 -22.57 -19.57 12.79
C LEU A 90 -21.15 -19.90 13.25
N PHE A 91 -20.98 -20.37 14.48
CA PHE A 91 -19.71 -20.90 14.97
C PHE A 91 -19.95 -21.96 16.04
N ASN A 92 -18.93 -22.75 16.36
CA ASN A 92 -19.02 -23.80 17.37
C ASN A 92 -17.78 -23.80 18.26
N THR A 93 -17.98 -24.01 19.56
CA THR A 93 -16.92 -24.16 20.57
C THR A 93 -16.64 -25.63 20.91
N GLY A 94 -17.46 -26.56 20.41
CA GLY A 94 -17.37 -27.99 20.67
C GLY A 94 -17.89 -28.41 22.06
N SER A 95 -18.47 -27.48 22.82
CA SER A 95 -18.97 -27.76 24.17
C SER A 95 -20.49 -27.72 24.26
N GLN A 96 -21.07 -28.65 25.01
CA GLN A 96 -22.51 -28.62 25.31
C GLN A 96 -22.86 -27.76 26.52
N THR A 97 -21.89 -27.37 27.35
CA THR A 97 -22.14 -26.67 28.62
C THR A 97 -21.58 -25.26 28.68
N ASP A 98 -20.83 -24.84 27.66
CA ASP A 98 -20.24 -23.51 27.61
C ASP A 98 -21.29 -22.40 27.61
N VAL A 99 -20.87 -21.26 28.16
CA VAL A 99 -21.67 -20.03 28.28
C VAL A 99 -21.05 -18.93 27.42
N ARG A 100 -21.72 -17.78 27.37
CA ARG A 100 -21.36 -16.65 26.51
C ARG A 100 -19.94 -16.13 26.80
N SER A 101 -19.49 -16.15 28.06
CA SER A 101 -18.10 -15.80 28.39
C SER A 101 -17.09 -16.70 27.69
N ASP A 102 -17.36 -18.01 27.61
CA ASP A 102 -16.48 -18.98 26.95
C ASP A 102 -16.50 -18.78 25.42
N ALA A 103 -17.69 -18.58 24.85
CA ALA A 103 -17.86 -18.29 23.43
C ALA A 103 -17.17 -16.99 23.00
N ARG A 104 -17.28 -15.94 23.81
CA ARG A 104 -16.55 -14.68 23.63
C ARG A 104 -15.04 -14.90 23.70
N ASN A 105 -14.55 -15.65 24.68
CA ASN A 105 -13.13 -15.96 24.78
C ASN A 105 -12.61 -16.71 23.54
N ALA A 106 -13.41 -17.64 22.98
CA ALA A 106 -13.08 -18.34 21.74
C ALA A 106 -13.01 -17.38 20.53
N ILE A 107 -13.99 -16.49 20.39
CA ILE A 107 -14.02 -15.46 19.33
C ILE A 107 -12.83 -14.51 19.43
N GLU A 108 -12.59 -13.97 20.62
CA GLU A 108 -11.53 -12.98 20.84
C GLU A 108 -10.13 -13.59 20.74
N SER A 109 -9.99 -14.92 20.77
CA SER A 109 -8.71 -15.62 20.56
C SER A 109 -8.19 -15.59 19.13
N TYR A 110 -8.77 -14.76 18.27
CA TYR A 110 -8.30 -14.49 16.90
C TYR A 110 -6.84 -13.98 16.84
N VAL A 111 -6.38 -13.23 17.84
CA VAL A 111 -4.98 -12.79 17.95
C VAL A 111 -4.37 -13.33 19.24
N VAL A 112 -3.20 -13.97 19.11
CA VAL A 112 -2.43 -14.58 20.21
C VAL A 112 -1.03 -13.96 20.31
N PRO A 113 -0.41 -13.94 21.50
CA PRO A 113 0.93 -13.41 21.64
C PRO A 113 1.94 -14.33 20.95
N ALA A 114 2.95 -13.70 20.34
CA ALA A 114 4.05 -14.36 19.66
C ALA A 114 5.37 -14.11 20.43
N VAL A 115 6.26 -13.28 19.90
CA VAL A 115 7.57 -12.97 20.48
C VAL A 115 7.61 -11.57 21.10
N ALA A 116 8.66 -11.25 21.86
CA ALA A 116 8.87 -9.90 22.36
C ALA A 116 8.92 -8.88 21.21
N ALA A 117 8.24 -7.75 21.39
CA ALA A 117 8.25 -6.66 20.42
C ALA A 117 9.65 -6.01 20.31
N SER A 118 9.90 -5.31 19.20
CA SER A 118 11.18 -4.62 18.95
C SER A 118 11.38 -3.36 19.80
N PHE A 119 10.40 -3.01 20.65
CA PHE A 119 10.42 -1.85 21.55
C PHE A 119 9.95 -2.24 22.96
N GLU A 120 10.33 -1.43 23.95
CA GLU A 120 10.04 -1.66 25.37
C GLU A 120 9.38 -0.44 26.02
N LEU A 121 8.53 -0.64 27.02
CA LEU A 121 7.85 0.48 27.70
C LEU A 121 8.85 1.39 28.43
N LEU A 122 8.70 2.69 28.20
CA LEU A 122 9.48 3.76 28.81
C LEU A 122 8.66 4.43 29.91
N GLY A 123 9.05 4.21 31.17
CA GLY A 123 8.31 4.68 32.34
C GLY A 123 6.94 3.98 32.53
N ASN A 124 6.30 4.26 33.66
CA ASN A 124 5.03 3.62 34.01
C ASN A 124 3.87 4.16 33.15
N GLN A 125 3.13 3.24 32.54
CA GLN A 125 1.92 3.55 31.79
C GLN A 125 0.72 3.34 32.70
N LEU A 126 -0.01 4.41 32.99
CA LEU A 126 -1.06 4.44 34.01
C LEU A 126 -2.41 4.00 33.43
N GLN A 127 -3.24 3.40 34.28
CA GLN A 127 -4.64 3.11 33.98
C GLN A 127 -5.36 4.37 33.44
N GLY A 128 -6.17 4.20 32.38
CA GLY A 128 -6.91 5.26 31.70
C GLY A 128 -6.16 5.98 30.58
N GLN A 129 -4.83 5.79 30.45
CA GLN A 129 -4.06 6.40 29.37
C GLN A 129 -4.45 5.84 28.00
N ARG A 130 -4.50 6.71 26.99
CA ARG A 130 -4.77 6.38 25.57
C ARG A 130 -3.54 6.50 24.66
N ALA A 131 -2.37 6.63 25.27
CA ALA A 131 -1.10 6.56 24.59
C ALA A 131 -0.09 5.89 25.51
N ILE A 132 0.87 5.17 24.92
CA ILE A 132 2.00 4.58 25.63
C ILE A 132 3.31 5.16 25.12
N ALA A 133 4.26 5.36 26.03
CA ALA A 133 5.63 5.72 25.70
C ALA A 133 6.50 4.46 25.66
N ALA A 134 7.30 4.32 24.60
CA ALA A 134 8.23 3.22 24.42
C ALA A 134 9.60 3.70 23.92
N ILE A 135 10.60 2.83 24.06
CA ILE A 135 11.95 3.02 23.54
C ILE A 135 12.30 1.89 22.58
N GLN A 136 12.97 2.24 21.50
CA GLN A 136 13.33 1.35 20.41
C GLN A 136 14.76 1.63 19.94
N ARG A 137 15.44 0.63 19.38
CA ARG A 137 16.67 0.88 18.63
C ARG A 137 16.35 1.51 17.27
N GLU A 138 17.28 2.30 16.75
CA GLU A 138 17.06 3.11 15.55
C GLU A 138 16.95 2.25 14.27
N GLU A 139 17.71 1.16 14.21
CA GLU A 139 17.72 0.21 13.09
C GLU A 139 16.46 -0.66 13.00
N GLN A 140 15.62 -0.66 14.05
CA GLN A 140 14.44 -1.53 14.12
C GLN A 140 13.24 -0.89 13.42
N LYS A 141 12.38 -1.74 12.82
CA LYS A 141 11.17 -1.33 12.10
C LYS A 141 10.21 -0.60 13.06
N LEU A 142 9.73 0.57 12.66
CA LEU A 142 8.65 1.24 13.38
C LEU A 142 7.39 0.35 13.40
N PRO A 143 6.65 0.31 14.52
CA PRO A 143 5.31 -0.25 14.48
C PRO A 143 4.45 0.50 13.47
N GLU A 144 3.47 -0.19 12.88
CA GLU A 144 2.55 0.38 11.92
C GLU A 144 1.17 0.67 12.56
N ASN A 145 0.45 1.63 11.99
CA ASN A 145 -0.93 1.88 12.41
C ASN A 145 -1.79 0.65 12.12
N GLY A 146 -2.56 0.20 13.11
CA GLY A 146 -3.40 -1.00 13.04
C GLY A 146 -2.79 -2.24 13.68
N GLU A 147 -1.49 -2.26 13.97
CA GLU A 147 -0.83 -3.40 14.62
C GLU A 147 -1.32 -3.59 16.07
N VAL A 148 -1.44 -4.86 16.47
CA VAL A 148 -1.90 -5.28 17.79
C VAL A 148 -0.71 -5.81 18.59
N TYR A 149 -0.56 -5.33 19.81
CA TYR A 149 0.45 -5.79 20.76
C TYR A 149 -0.23 -6.20 22.07
N GLN A 150 0.42 -7.09 22.82
CA GLN A 150 -0.02 -7.46 24.17
C GLN A 150 0.96 -6.91 25.21
N LEU A 151 0.45 -6.22 26.22
CA LEU A 151 1.19 -5.88 27.43
C LEU A 151 0.97 -6.94 28.49
N VAL A 152 2.04 -7.42 29.12
CA VAL A 152 2.00 -8.44 30.17
C VAL A 152 2.80 -8.00 31.39
N ASN A 153 2.21 -8.08 32.58
CA ASN A 153 2.90 -7.89 33.85
C ASN A 153 2.37 -8.89 34.89
N GLY A 154 3.10 -9.99 35.11
CA GLY A 154 2.64 -11.08 35.98
C GLY A 154 1.36 -11.72 35.44
N SER A 155 0.27 -11.66 36.21
CA SER A 155 -1.06 -12.14 35.80
C SER A 155 -1.88 -11.11 35.01
N LEU A 156 -1.44 -9.84 34.96
CA LEU A 156 -2.10 -8.79 34.21
C LEU A 156 -1.71 -8.88 32.73
N SER A 157 -2.71 -8.94 31.84
CA SER A 157 -2.48 -8.83 30.40
C SER A 157 -3.53 -7.97 29.72
N GLN A 158 -3.12 -7.21 28.71
CA GLN A 158 -4.03 -6.39 27.90
C GLN A 158 -3.54 -6.30 26.46
N TYR A 159 -4.44 -6.48 25.50
CA TYR A 159 -4.18 -6.20 24.09
C TYR A 159 -4.45 -4.73 23.79
N LEU A 160 -3.63 -4.15 22.93
CA LEU A 160 -3.79 -2.80 22.43
C LEU A 160 -3.54 -2.75 20.93
N ARG A 161 -4.33 -1.97 20.20
CA ARG A 161 -4.11 -1.65 18.79
C ARG A 161 -3.54 -0.25 18.67
N ILE A 162 -2.47 -0.12 17.90
CA ILE A 162 -1.83 1.17 17.62
C ILE A 162 -2.68 1.94 16.61
N THR A 163 -3.01 3.19 16.92
CA THR A 163 -3.79 4.08 16.04
C THR A 163 -2.92 5.16 15.39
N ARG A 164 -1.82 5.53 16.04
CA ARG A 164 -0.87 6.52 15.56
C ARG A 164 0.50 6.23 16.14
N VAL A 165 1.53 6.36 15.32
CA VAL A 165 2.94 6.22 15.71
C VAL A 165 3.64 7.56 15.52
N GLU A 166 4.12 8.14 16.62
CA GLU A 166 5.06 9.26 16.58
C GLU A 166 6.42 8.79 17.08
N SER A 167 7.47 9.06 16.30
CA SER A 167 8.82 8.66 16.67
C SER A 167 9.77 9.84 16.62
N ARG A 168 10.69 9.91 17.58
CA ARG A 168 11.81 10.86 17.58
C ARG A 168 13.07 10.18 18.11
N ILE A 169 14.23 10.61 17.66
CA ILE A 169 15.50 10.21 18.28
C ILE A 169 15.69 11.07 19.53
N GLU A 170 15.87 10.43 20.68
CA GLU A 170 16.06 11.07 21.97
C GLU A 170 17.34 10.53 22.61
N SER A 171 18.13 11.43 23.20
CA SER A 171 19.34 11.04 23.93
C SER A 171 18.99 10.81 25.38
N PHE A 172 19.32 9.63 25.89
CA PHE A 172 19.12 9.22 27.27
C PHE A 172 20.46 9.20 28.01
N THR A 173 20.41 9.40 29.32
CA THR A 173 21.59 9.33 30.20
C THR A 173 21.47 8.13 31.12
N TYR A 174 22.48 7.27 31.14
CA TYR A 174 22.55 6.09 32.01
C TYR A 174 23.75 6.20 32.97
N ASP A 175 23.53 5.91 34.24
CA ASP A 175 24.56 5.87 35.28
C ASP A 175 25.14 4.44 35.36
N TYR A 176 26.44 4.29 35.10
CA TYR A 176 27.17 3.02 35.26
C TYR A 176 27.60 2.74 36.71
N GLY A 177 27.20 3.58 37.66
CA GLY A 177 27.65 3.55 39.04
C GLY A 177 28.86 4.46 39.27
N ASN A 178 29.11 4.82 40.53
CA ASN A 178 30.17 5.75 40.95
C ASN A 178 30.10 7.16 40.30
N GLY A 179 28.91 7.61 39.88
CA GLY A 179 28.71 8.94 39.27
C GLY A 179 29.21 9.06 37.82
N ASN A 180 29.40 7.94 37.12
CA ASN A 180 29.77 7.91 35.71
C ASN A 180 28.52 7.83 34.82
N PHE A 181 28.18 8.96 34.21
CA PHE A 181 27.04 9.08 33.30
C PHE A 181 27.49 8.91 31.84
N VAL A 182 26.83 8.03 31.10
CA VAL A 182 27.04 7.85 29.67
C VAL A 182 25.75 8.21 28.93
N ASN A 183 25.87 9.09 27.94
CA ASN A 183 24.77 9.42 27.03
C ASN A 183 24.71 8.40 25.90
N PHE A 184 23.50 7.98 25.54
CA PHE A 184 23.26 7.09 24.43
C PHE A 184 21.96 7.48 23.72
N THR A 185 21.89 7.25 22.41
CA THR A 185 20.73 7.59 21.59
C THR A 185 19.85 6.38 21.36
N ARG A 186 18.54 6.59 21.47
CA ARG A 186 17.50 5.63 21.12
C ARG A 186 16.32 6.36 20.50
N ARG A 187 15.49 5.62 19.79
CA ARG A 187 14.23 6.14 19.29
C ARG A 187 13.19 6.07 20.40
N ARG A 188 12.60 7.20 20.77
CA ARG A 188 11.38 7.23 21.58
C ARG A 188 10.17 7.14 20.67
N LEU A 189 9.23 6.29 21.06
CA LEU A 189 7.95 6.10 20.42
C LEU A 189 6.87 6.63 21.37
N ASP A 190 6.04 7.54 20.90
CA ASP A 190 4.78 7.89 21.55
C ASP A 190 3.65 7.27 20.70
N LEU A 191 3.10 6.15 21.19
CA LEU A 191 2.14 5.32 20.46
C LEU A 191 0.74 5.60 20.97
N SER A 192 -0.15 6.12 20.13
CA SER A 192 -1.56 6.26 20.49
C SER A 192 -2.25 4.91 20.37
N ILE A 193 -3.04 4.54 21.38
CA ILE A 193 -3.72 3.25 21.46
C ILE A 193 -5.23 3.41 21.35
N SER A 194 -5.87 2.39 20.80
CA SER A 194 -7.28 2.46 20.44
C SER A 194 -8.24 2.41 21.64
N ALA A 195 -7.86 1.67 22.68
CA ALA A 195 -8.59 1.55 23.94
C ALA A 195 -7.72 2.06 25.11
N PRO A 196 -8.31 2.65 26.16
CA PRO A 196 -7.55 3.06 27.33
C PRO A 196 -6.95 1.85 28.07
N LEU A 197 -5.83 2.06 28.77
CA LEU A 197 -5.27 1.02 29.63
C LEU A 197 -6.21 0.70 30.78
N LEU A 198 -6.57 -0.58 30.94
CA LEU A 198 -7.43 -1.07 32.01
C LEU A 198 -6.67 -1.23 33.33
N ASN A 199 -5.36 -1.44 33.26
CA ASN A 199 -4.46 -1.58 34.40
C ASN A 199 -3.20 -0.73 34.20
N THR A 200 -2.45 -0.50 35.28
CA THR A 200 -1.16 0.17 35.20
C THR A 200 -0.08 -0.84 34.79
N PHE A 201 0.65 -0.55 33.70
CA PHE A 201 1.78 -1.33 33.23
C PHE A 201 3.08 -0.63 33.56
N LEU A 202 3.89 -1.26 34.42
CA LEU A 202 5.19 -0.73 34.83
C LEU A 202 6.18 -0.77 33.66
N GLY A 203 6.77 0.36 33.33
CA GLY A 203 7.87 0.45 32.36
C GLY A 203 9.17 0.84 33.05
N GLY A 204 10.29 0.61 32.38
CA GLY A 204 11.60 0.82 32.97
C GLY A 204 12.19 2.19 32.70
N THR A 205 13.32 2.46 33.36
CA THR A 205 14.24 3.54 32.97
C THR A 205 15.12 3.09 31.80
N PRO A 206 15.49 4.01 30.92
CA PRO A 206 16.24 3.70 29.70
C PRO A 206 17.69 3.33 30.03
N THR A 207 18.20 2.29 29.37
CA THR A 207 19.60 1.84 29.42
C THR A 207 20.10 1.52 28.00
N PRO A 208 21.42 1.41 27.78
CA PRO A 208 21.94 0.99 26.48
C PRO A 208 21.39 -0.35 25.98
N ALA A 209 20.97 -1.25 26.88
CA ALA A 209 20.39 -2.54 26.52
C ALA A 209 18.87 -2.51 26.26
N GLY A 210 18.16 -1.45 26.67
CA GLY A 210 16.69 -1.36 26.60
C GLY A 210 16.15 -0.54 27.77
N THR A 211 15.32 -1.15 28.62
CA THR A 211 14.82 -0.58 29.88
C THR A 211 15.00 -1.53 31.06
N VAL A 212 15.31 -0.98 32.23
CA VAL A 212 15.44 -1.70 33.50
C VAL A 212 14.56 -1.07 34.57
N MET A 213 14.16 -1.85 35.58
CA MET A 213 13.37 -1.32 36.69
C MET A 213 14.27 -0.58 37.67
N LEU A 214 13.80 0.59 38.15
CA LEU A 214 14.46 1.33 39.23
C LEU A 214 14.50 0.55 40.54
N ASN A 215 13.44 -0.22 40.81
CA ASN A 215 13.35 -1.10 41.97
C ASN A 215 13.46 -2.57 41.50
N PRO A 216 14.53 -3.30 41.86
CA PRO A 216 14.70 -4.70 41.50
C PRO A 216 13.61 -5.65 42.01
N ALA A 217 12.83 -5.22 43.02
CA ALA A 217 11.70 -5.99 43.54
C ALA A 217 10.44 -5.92 42.66
N GLN A 218 10.41 -5.06 41.63
CA GLN A 218 9.29 -4.91 40.71
C GLN A 218 9.59 -5.57 39.36
N THR A 219 8.59 -6.22 38.78
CA THR A 219 8.70 -6.85 37.45
C THR A 219 8.34 -5.85 36.36
N LYS A 220 9.23 -5.71 35.38
CA LYS A 220 8.99 -4.92 34.16
C LYS A 220 7.88 -5.55 33.33
N SER A 221 7.00 -4.72 32.77
CA SER A 221 6.01 -5.21 31.82
C SER A 221 6.67 -5.58 30.49
N GLN A 222 6.29 -6.73 29.95
CA GLN A 222 6.71 -7.17 28.62
C GLN A 222 5.73 -6.68 27.57
N VAL A 223 6.26 -6.33 26.40
CA VAL A 223 5.47 -6.05 25.21
C VAL A 223 5.68 -7.23 24.26
N LEU A 224 4.60 -7.91 23.91
CA LEU A 224 4.61 -9.03 22.99
C LEU A 224 3.98 -8.59 21.67
N SER A 225 4.66 -8.90 20.58
CA SER A 225 4.07 -8.93 19.24
C SER A 225 2.95 -9.98 19.20
N THR A 226 2.07 -9.86 18.23
CA THR A 226 0.94 -10.78 18.10
C THR A 226 0.88 -11.40 16.71
N GLN A 227 0.31 -12.59 16.65
CA GLN A 227 0.05 -13.32 15.42
C GLN A 227 -1.43 -13.71 15.36
N VAL A 228 -1.96 -13.86 14.15
CA VAL A 228 -3.32 -14.34 13.96
C VAL A 228 -3.36 -15.84 14.26
N ALA A 229 -4.30 -16.27 15.08
CA ALA A 229 -4.61 -17.66 15.35
C ALA A 229 -6.00 -18.00 14.81
N ASP A 230 -6.14 -19.17 14.21
CA ASP A 230 -7.43 -19.69 13.77
C ASP A 230 -8.21 -20.33 14.94
N ALA A 231 -8.54 -19.52 15.95
CA ALA A 231 -9.14 -20.00 17.19
C ALA A 231 -10.64 -20.34 17.07
N ALA A 232 -11.35 -19.70 16.13
CA ALA A 232 -12.77 -19.92 15.88
C ALA A 232 -13.05 -20.01 14.37
N ARG A 233 -13.87 -21.00 14.00
CA ARG A 233 -14.36 -21.18 12.64
C ARG A 233 -15.75 -20.57 12.48
N TYR A 234 -15.90 -19.69 11.50
CA TYR A 234 -17.15 -19.01 11.20
C TYR A 234 -17.74 -19.57 9.91
N TYR A 235 -19.05 -19.76 9.91
CA TYR A 235 -19.80 -20.27 8.79
C TYR A 235 -20.95 -19.31 8.48
N GLY A 236 -21.25 -19.12 7.21
CA GLY A 236 -22.12 -18.05 6.76
C GLY A 236 -22.77 -18.35 5.42
N ILE A 237 -23.27 -17.30 4.78
CA ILE A 237 -23.97 -17.35 3.50
C ILE A 237 -23.59 -16.11 2.67
N SER A 238 -23.40 -16.30 1.37
CA SER A 238 -23.22 -15.21 0.41
C SER A 238 -24.00 -15.50 -0.87
N PRO A 239 -24.63 -14.49 -1.48
CA PRO A 239 -25.14 -14.63 -2.84
C PRO A 239 -23.99 -14.78 -3.84
N LEU A 240 -24.32 -15.35 -5.00
CA LEU A 240 -23.44 -15.51 -6.15
C LEU A 240 -23.22 -14.15 -6.83
N ALA A 241 -21.98 -13.75 -7.08
CA ALA A 241 -21.67 -12.48 -7.75
C ALA A 241 -21.84 -12.54 -9.27
N GLU A 242 -21.62 -13.71 -9.87
CA GLU A 242 -21.67 -13.93 -11.31
C GLU A 242 -22.41 -15.24 -11.60
N ALA A 243 -23.16 -15.29 -12.71
CA ALA A 243 -23.92 -16.48 -13.07
C ALA A 243 -22.97 -17.62 -13.46
N VAL A 244 -23.26 -18.85 -13.02
CA VAL A 244 -22.41 -20.02 -13.25
C VAL A 244 -23.15 -21.08 -14.04
N GLN A 245 -22.46 -21.67 -15.01
CA GLN A 245 -22.99 -22.74 -15.86
C GLN A 245 -22.77 -24.12 -15.24
N ALA A 246 -23.64 -25.06 -15.57
CA ALA A 246 -23.46 -26.46 -15.24
C ALA A 246 -22.12 -26.99 -15.79
N GLY A 247 -21.40 -27.77 -14.98
CA GLY A 247 -20.06 -28.30 -15.27
C GLY A 247 -18.91 -27.48 -14.67
N ALA A 248 -19.16 -26.28 -14.15
CA ALA A 248 -18.11 -25.43 -13.57
C ALA A 248 -17.55 -26.02 -12.26
N LEU A 249 -16.22 -25.89 -12.09
CA LEU A 249 -15.46 -26.27 -10.89
C LEU A 249 -15.05 -25.06 -10.02
N SER A 250 -15.45 -23.86 -10.40
CA SER A 250 -15.32 -22.67 -9.58
C SER A 250 -16.57 -21.81 -9.70
N LEU A 251 -16.82 -21.00 -8.69
CA LEU A 251 -17.87 -20.00 -8.67
C LEU A 251 -17.38 -18.74 -7.95
N LYS A 252 -18.08 -17.62 -8.13
CA LYS A 252 -17.73 -16.36 -7.47
C LYS A 252 -18.87 -15.88 -6.59
N VAL A 253 -18.58 -15.63 -5.32
CA VAL A 253 -19.50 -15.03 -4.35
C VAL A 253 -19.23 -13.54 -4.19
N GLU A 254 -20.23 -12.78 -3.73
CA GLU A 254 -20.05 -11.35 -3.46
C GLU A 254 -18.95 -11.07 -2.42
N SER A 255 -18.87 -11.90 -1.38
CA SER A 255 -17.84 -11.76 -0.35
C SER A 255 -17.57 -13.08 0.35
N VAL A 256 -16.29 -13.41 0.51
CA VAL A 256 -15.84 -14.53 1.36
C VAL A 256 -15.73 -14.16 2.84
N TYR A 257 -15.98 -12.89 3.16
CA TYR A 257 -15.98 -12.35 4.50
C TYR A 257 -17.37 -11.87 4.91
N ALA A 258 -17.70 -12.02 6.19
CA ALA A 258 -18.91 -11.47 6.79
C ALA A 258 -18.60 -10.68 8.06
N GLN A 259 -19.51 -9.78 8.43
CA GLN A 259 -19.30 -8.87 9.55
C GLN A 259 -19.56 -9.58 10.90
N LEU A 260 -18.55 -9.58 11.79
CA LEU A 260 -18.66 -10.14 13.14
C LEU A 260 -18.79 -9.06 14.22
N VAL A 261 -18.08 -7.94 14.08
CA VAL A 261 -18.18 -6.78 14.99
C VAL A 261 -18.51 -5.53 14.19
N PRO A 262 -19.32 -4.59 14.71
CA PRO A 262 -19.46 -3.29 14.08
C PRO A 262 -18.12 -2.58 14.01
N SER A 263 -17.82 -1.94 12.88
CA SER A 263 -16.63 -1.12 12.70
C SER A 263 -17.02 0.28 12.24
N SER A 264 -16.33 1.28 12.80
CA SER A 264 -16.44 2.66 12.34
C SER A 264 -15.13 3.04 11.68
N THR A 265 -15.19 3.58 10.46
CA THR A 265 -14.01 4.07 9.75
C THR A 265 -13.84 5.56 9.98
N ARG A 266 -12.58 5.98 10.12
CA ARG A 266 -12.14 7.37 10.12
C ARG A 266 -11.11 7.55 9.03
N GLU A 267 -11.21 8.67 8.34
CA GLU A 267 -10.27 9.10 7.32
C GLU A 267 -9.01 9.70 7.97
N ASN A 268 -7.85 9.24 7.54
CA ASN A 268 -6.57 9.87 7.87
C ASN A 268 -5.89 10.35 6.58
N ALA A 269 -5.42 11.59 6.58
CA ALA A 269 -4.84 12.21 5.40
C ALA A 269 -3.34 11.91 5.30
N MET A 270 -2.92 11.55 4.10
CA MET A 270 -1.52 11.46 3.70
C MET A 270 -1.22 12.66 2.80
N ILE A 271 -0.29 13.51 3.23
CA ILE A 271 0.04 14.76 2.52
C ILE A 271 1.52 14.76 2.15
N ASP A 272 1.80 15.12 0.90
CA ASP A 272 3.13 15.34 0.31
C ASP A 272 4.10 14.14 0.44
N GLN A 273 3.55 12.94 0.31
CA GLN A 273 4.33 11.71 0.41
C GLN A 273 5.10 11.45 -0.89
N LEU A 274 6.28 10.86 -0.77
CA LEU A 274 7.13 10.53 -1.92
C LEU A 274 6.57 9.32 -2.67
N ALA A 275 6.37 9.44 -3.99
CA ALA A 275 5.96 8.35 -4.84
C ALA A 275 7.19 7.58 -5.34
N GLY A 276 7.19 6.24 -5.23
CA GLY A 276 8.32 5.41 -5.62
C GLY A 276 9.37 5.22 -4.53
N TYR A 277 10.64 5.27 -4.92
CA TYR A 277 11.78 4.98 -4.06
C TYR A 277 11.99 6.06 -2.99
N GLN A 278 11.98 5.67 -1.72
CA GLN A 278 11.91 6.59 -0.58
C GLN A 278 13.27 7.05 -0.02
N ARG A 279 14.40 6.48 -0.49
CA ARG A 279 15.74 6.77 0.06
C ARG A 279 16.66 7.48 -0.94
N ARG A 280 16.72 8.81 -0.87
CA ARG A 280 17.61 9.61 -1.73
C ARG A 280 19.08 9.38 -1.37
N ILE A 281 19.95 9.26 -2.38
CA ILE A 281 21.40 9.31 -2.17
C ILE A 281 21.80 10.78 -2.25
N VAL A 282 22.55 11.29 -1.28
CA VAL A 282 23.08 12.65 -1.35
C VAL A 282 24.52 12.58 -1.85
N LEU A 283 24.79 13.16 -3.02
CA LEU A 283 26.13 13.20 -3.62
C LEU A 283 26.76 14.57 -3.44
N ALA A 284 28.08 14.60 -3.32
CA ALA A 284 28.83 15.85 -3.34
C ALA A 284 28.71 16.54 -4.70
N THR A 285 28.41 17.83 -4.68
CA THR A 285 28.17 18.67 -5.87
C THR A 285 29.30 19.66 -6.12
N GLY A 286 30.23 19.77 -5.19
CA GLY A 286 31.39 20.64 -5.28
C GLY A 286 32.36 20.45 -4.09
N PRO A 287 33.44 21.23 -4.07
CA PRO A 287 34.47 21.15 -3.03
C PRO A 287 33.93 21.58 -1.65
N ALA A 288 34.68 21.22 -0.60
CA ALA A 288 34.33 21.60 0.77
C ALA A 288 34.42 23.11 0.95
N ARG A 289 33.46 23.68 1.68
CA ARG A 289 33.37 25.12 1.96
C ARG A 289 33.10 25.38 3.43
N ASN A 290 33.54 26.55 3.89
CA ASN A 290 33.23 27.04 5.23
C ASN A 290 31.99 27.93 5.21
N VAL A 291 31.10 27.73 6.18
CA VAL A 291 29.91 28.54 6.42
C VAL A 291 29.83 28.99 7.87
N ASN A 292 29.42 30.24 8.06
CA ASN A 292 29.10 30.78 9.37
C ASN A 292 27.64 30.48 9.68
N LEU A 293 27.39 29.88 10.82
CA LEU A 293 26.06 29.49 11.28
C LEU A 293 25.73 30.27 12.55
N THR A 294 24.45 30.57 12.73
CA THR A 294 23.88 30.96 14.02
C THR A 294 22.89 29.90 14.44
N PHE A 295 23.09 29.34 15.63
CA PHE A 295 22.15 28.39 16.22
C PHE A 295 20.99 29.14 16.88
N ALA A 296 19.77 28.70 16.57
CA ALA A 296 18.55 29.15 17.23
C ALA A 296 18.06 28.09 18.21
N LEU A 297 17.48 28.55 19.32
CA LEU A 297 16.79 27.69 20.26
C LEU A 297 15.49 27.17 19.62
N VAL A 298 15.26 25.87 19.65
CA VAL A 298 13.99 25.27 19.19
C VAL A 298 13.07 25.08 20.39
N THR A 299 13.43 24.19 21.32
CA THR A 299 12.71 23.94 22.57
C THR A 299 13.64 23.21 23.56
N GLY A 300 13.59 23.56 24.84
CA GLY A 300 14.42 22.92 25.87
C GLY A 300 15.93 23.03 25.60
N GLY A 301 16.65 21.92 25.69
CA GLY A 301 18.08 21.81 25.41
C GLY A 301 18.45 21.72 23.91
N GLN A 302 17.47 21.80 23.01
CA GLN A 302 17.66 21.60 21.57
C GLN A 302 17.94 22.93 20.85
N SER A 303 18.96 22.90 19.99
CA SER A 303 19.43 24.03 19.20
C SER A 303 19.54 23.58 17.75
N ARG A 304 19.11 24.41 16.81
CA ARG A 304 19.11 24.09 15.40
C ARG A 304 19.82 25.16 14.58
N ALA A 305 20.53 24.71 13.55
CA ALA A 305 21.04 25.56 12.48
C ALA A 305 20.86 24.85 11.12
N PHE A 306 20.98 25.61 10.03
CA PHE A 306 20.89 25.12 8.67
C PHE A 306 22.13 25.53 7.89
N LEU A 307 22.73 24.59 7.17
CA LEU A 307 23.85 24.82 6.24
C LEU A 307 23.43 25.66 5.01
N GLY A 308 22.12 25.73 4.75
CA GLY A 308 21.51 26.43 3.62
C GLY A 308 21.47 25.64 2.31
N THR A 309 22.27 24.58 2.22
CA THR A 309 22.28 23.55 1.17
C THR A 309 22.23 22.16 1.81
N GLY A 310 21.97 21.12 1.02
CA GLY A 310 22.29 19.76 1.45
C GLY A 310 23.78 19.59 1.74
N CYS A 311 24.12 18.47 2.36
CA CYS A 311 25.46 18.09 2.80
C CYS A 311 25.79 16.67 2.35
N ALA A 312 26.92 16.49 1.67
CA ALA A 312 27.37 15.15 1.30
C ALA A 312 27.67 14.32 2.57
N PRO A 313 27.23 13.06 2.67
CA PRO A 313 27.49 12.21 3.82
C PRO A 313 28.99 12.03 4.08
N GLY A 314 29.39 12.16 5.33
CA GLY A 314 30.78 12.10 5.79
C GLY A 314 31.58 13.40 5.61
N SER A 315 30.99 14.48 5.06
CA SER A 315 31.72 15.71 4.73
C SER A 315 31.62 16.83 5.77
N LEU A 316 30.67 16.76 6.71
CA LEU A 316 30.43 17.83 7.67
C LEU A 316 31.45 17.81 8.83
N SER A 317 32.06 18.95 9.09
CA SER A 317 32.79 19.27 10.32
C SER A 317 32.23 20.55 10.93
N LEU A 318 31.77 20.48 12.17
CA LEU A 318 31.11 21.56 12.89
C LEU A 318 31.96 22.01 14.07
N THR A 319 32.32 23.28 14.12
CA THR A 319 32.96 23.93 15.27
C THR A 319 31.96 24.86 15.95
N VAL A 320 31.60 24.54 17.19
CA VAL A 320 30.59 25.28 17.97
C VAL A 320 30.92 25.28 19.46
N ASN A 321 30.85 26.47 20.08
CA ASN A 321 31.05 26.67 21.52
C ASN A 321 32.30 25.94 22.09
N GLY A 322 33.42 26.04 21.37
CA GLY A 322 34.71 25.45 21.77
C GLY A 322 34.89 23.96 21.48
N GLY A 323 33.91 23.26 20.91
CA GLY A 323 33.99 21.86 20.48
C GLY A 323 33.97 21.70 18.96
N THR A 324 34.67 20.67 18.45
CA THR A 324 34.65 20.25 17.05
C THR A 324 34.00 18.87 16.93
N PHE A 325 33.03 18.76 16.03
CA PHE A 325 32.27 17.54 15.74
C PHE A 325 32.40 17.19 14.26
N ALA A 326 32.50 15.92 13.93
CA ALA A 326 32.57 15.42 12.57
C ALA A 326 31.42 14.44 12.30
N ASP A 327 30.97 14.46 11.05
CA ASP A 327 29.98 13.56 10.51
C ASP A 327 30.39 12.07 10.60
N ASP A 328 29.46 11.21 11.02
CA ASP A 328 29.65 9.75 11.09
C ASP A 328 29.17 9.00 9.83
N SER A 329 28.73 9.74 8.80
CA SER A 329 28.14 9.21 7.55
C SER A 329 26.81 8.48 7.71
N LYS A 330 26.19 8.54 8.90
CA LYS A 330 24.89 7.91 9.24
C LYS A 330 23.87 8.92 9.76
N GLY A 331 24.17 10.22 9.68
CA GLY A 331 23.33 11.32 10.17
C GLY A 331 23.65 11.77 11.60
N GLY A 332 24.66 11.18 12.25
CA GLY A 332 25.14 11.56 13.57
C GLY A 332 26.40 12.42 13.53
N LEU A 333 26.60 13.24 14.57
CA LEU A 333 27.81 14.03 14.78
C LEU A 333 28.64 13.43 15.91
N ARG A 334 29.84 12.97 15.56
CA ARG A 334 30.84 12.44 16.48
C ARG A 334 31.75 13.55 16.99
N PHE A 335 31.96 13.62 18.30
CA PHE A 335 32.94 14.52 18.89
C PHE A 335 34.37 14.16 18.45
N VAL A 336 35.16 15.19 18.09
CA VAL A 336 36.55 15.04 17.63
C VAL A 336 37.54 15.67 18.60
N SER A 337 37.34 16.94 18.97
CA SER A 337 38.30 17.70 19.79
C SER A 337 37.67 18.93 20.45
N GLY A 338 38.34 19.51 21.44
CA GLY A 338 37.86 20.68 22.19
C GLY A 338 36.92 20.30 23.34
N SER A 339 35.84 21.06 23.54
CA SER A 339 34.84 20.77 24.58
C SER A 339 33.68 19.93 24.03
N ASN A 340 33.45 18.75 24.59
CA ASN A 340 32.24 17.96 24.28
C ASN A 340 31.09 18.36 25.22
N TRP A 341 30.30 19.34 24.80
CA TRP A 341 29.21 19.91 25.62
C TRP A 341 27.81 19.52 25.12
N ILE A 342 27.71 18.75 24.04
CA ILE A 342 26.45 18.25 23.49
C ILE A 342 26.21 16.80 23.94
N THR A 343 24.96 16.45 24.17
CA THR A 343 24.47 15.11 24.50
C THR A 343 24.23 14.29 23.22
N SER A 344 23.72 14.94 22.17
CA SER A 344 23.62 14.36 20.83
C SER A 344 23.68 15.44 19.76
N GLY A 345 24.21 15.11 18.58
CA GLY A 345 24.19 15.97 17.41
C GLY A 345 23.80 15.16 16.18
N THR A 346 22.94 15.71 15.33
CA THR A 346 22.52 15.08 14.09
C THR A 346 22.60 16.05 12.92
N VAL A 347 22.76 15.50 11.72
CA VAL A 347 22.71 16.22 10.45
C VAL A 347 21.74 15.51 9.50
N ASP A 348 20.85 16.29 8.89
CA ASP A 348 20.07 15.87 7.74
C ASP A 348 20.86 16.25 6.47
N TYR A 349 21.29 15.23 5.73
CA TYR A 349 22.10 15.41 4.52
C TYR A 349 21.34 16.10 3.38
N GLU A 350 20.02 16.00 3.33
CA GLU A 350 19.24 16.59 2.25
C GLU A 350 18.95 18.06 2.52
N THR A 351 18.46 18.36 3.73
CA THR A 351 18.07 19.73 4.09
C THR A 351 19.24 20.56 4.61
N GLY A 352 20.34 19.91 5.00
CA GLY A 352 21.46 20.53 5.70
C GLY A 352 21.10 21.01 7.10
N GLU A 353 20.02 20.49 7.69
CA GLU A 353 19.62 20.79 9.06
C GLU A 353 20.59 20.12 10.04
N ILE A 354 21.10 20.90 10.99
CA ILE A 354 21.93 20.43 12.09
C ILE A 354 21.16 20.64 13.38
N ASN A 355 20.95 19.56 14.12
CA ASN A 355 20.34 19.60 15.45
C ASN A 355 21.36 19.22 16.51
N LEU A 356 21.49 20.06 17.54
CA LEU A 356 22.33 19.83 18.70
C LEU A 356 21.47 19.81 19.95
N VAL A 357 21.63 18.77 20.76
CA VAL A 357 20.94 18.63 22.04
C VAL A 357 21.99 18.63 23.14
N ARG A 358 21.78 19.42 24.20
CA ARG A 358 22.58 19.35 25.43
C ARG A 358 21.71 19.25 26.67
N THR A 359 22.29 18.80 27.77
CA THR A 359 21.63 18.81 29.09
C THR A 359 21.52 20.26 29.60
N GLY A 360 20.30 20.74 29.86
CA GLY A 360 20.02 22.12 30.29
C GLY A 360 19.36 22.98 29.20
N GLY A 361 19.48 24.32 29.27
CA GLY A 361 18.93 25.22 28.24
C GLY A 361 19.74 25.16 26.95
N GLY A 362 19.12 25.23 25.77
CA GLY A 362 19.81 25.13 24.46
C GLY A 362 20.88 26.20 24.23
N TYR A 363 21.70 25.99 23.20
CA TYR A 363 22.73 26.92 22.77
C TYR A 363 22.19 27.87 21.70
N THR A 364 22.37 29.18 21.94
CA THR A 364 22.16 30.22 20.93
C THR A 364 23.46 30.96 20.73
N GLY A 365 23.98 31.01 19.51
CA GLY A 365 25.26 31.65 19.25
C GLY A 365 25.86 31.28 17.92
N ALA A 366 27.00 31.88 17.63
CA ALA A 366 27.73 31.66 16.39
C ALA A 366 28.45 30.29 16.39
N ALA A 367 28.46 29.66 15.24
CA ALA A 367 29.18 28.45 14.93
C ALA A 367 29.79 28.56 13.53
N SER A 368 30.74 27.67 13.24
CA SER A 368 31.29 27.52 11.88
C SER A 368 31.21 26.07 11.47
N ALA A 369 30.84 25.80 10.22
CA ALA A 369 30.82 24.46 9.66
C ALA A 369 31.62 24.42 8.36
N ALA A 370 32.34 23.33 8.15
CA ALA A 370 32.95 22.97 6.88
C ALA A 370 32.16 21.78 6.30
N HIS A 371 31.66 21.87 5.07
CA HIS A 371 30.95 20.76 4.43
C HIS A 371 31.11 20.78 2.91
N GLN A 372 30.92 19.64 2.26
CA GLN A 372 30.71 19.60 0.81
C GLN A 372 29.21 19.77 0.54
N PRO A 373 28.79 20.75 -0.29
CA PRO A 373 27.40 20.88 -0.68
C PRO A 373 26.90 19.57 -1.31
N GLY A 374 25.81 19.04 -0.77
CA GLY A 374 25.16 17.83 -1.22
C GLY A 374 23.90 18.12 -2.01
N ALA A 375 23.65 17.34 -3.06
CA ALA A 375 22.34 17.27 -3.68
C ALA A 375 21.84 15.83 -3.70
N ALA A 376 20.54 15.68 -3.49
CA ALA A 376 19.88 14.41 -3.67
C ALA A 376 19.98 14.00 -5.15
N ALA A 377 20.75 12.95 -5.40
CA ALA A 377 20.74 12.23 -6.64
C ALA A 377 19.85 10.99 -6.45
N THR A 378 18.92 10.83 -7.38
CA THR A 378 18.38 9.51 -7.70
C THR A 378 19.08 9.16 -9.00
N GLY A 379 19.79 8.04 -9.10
CA GLY A 379 20.11 7.54 -10.43
C GLY A 379 18.81 7.22 -11.19
N GLU A 380 18.91 6.43 -12.25
CA GLU A 380 17.72 5.84 -12.85
C GLU A 380 16.94 5.07 -11.77
N THR A 381 15.80 5.62 -11.37
CA THR A 381 14.93 5.01 -10.37
C THR A 381 14.20 3.89 -11.07
N VAL A 382 14.56 2.66 -10.75
CA VAL A 382 13.95 1.49 -11.33
C VAL A 382 12.93 0.97 -10.35
N THR A 383 11.68 0.91 -10.81
CA THR A 383 10.62 0.19 -10.11
C THR A 383 10.14 -0.96 -10.96
N GLY A 384 9.79 -2.07 -10.33
CA GLY A 384 9.18 -3.18 -11.02
C GLY A 384 8.17 -3.90 -10.14
N GLU A 385 7.41 -4.78 -10.76
CA GLU A 385 6.44 -5.62 -10.09
C GLU A 385 6.41 -7.02 -10.69
N ILE A 386 6.11 -8.00 -9.85
CA ILE A 386 5.60 -9.31 -10.23
C ILE A 386 4.17 -9.37 -9.69
N PRO A 387 3.14 -9.27 -10.56
CA PRO A 387 1.76 -9.50 -10.15
C PRO A 387 1.61 -10.91 -9.60
N ILE A 388 0.90 -11.07 -8.49
CA ILE A 388 0.70 -12.38 -7.87
C ILE A 388 -0.65 -12.93 -8.31
N ASP A 389 -0.58 -14.01 -9.07
CA ASP A 389 -1.72 -14.84 -9.44
C ASP A 389 -1.56 -16.25 -8.86
N LEU A 390 -2.57 -17.09 -9.07
CA LEU A 390 -2.57 -18.48 -8.60
C LEU A 390 -1.43 -19.32 -9.17
N SER A 391 -0.98 -19.01 -10.38
CA SER A 391 0.03 -19.80 -11.09
C SER A 391 1.45 -19.51 -10.62
N ASN A 392 1.71 -18.30 -10.12
CA ASN A 392 3.07 -17.83 -9.79
C ASN A 392 3.31 -17.58 -8.30
N ARG A 393 2.30 -17.81 -7.44
CA ARG A 393 2.41 -17.65 -5.99
C ARG A 393 3.40 -18.66 -5.39
N GLY A 394 4.46 -18.14 -4.78
CA GLY A 394 5.44 -18.95 -4.04
C GLY A 394 6.12 -18.17 -2.91
N TYR A 395 7.02 -18.84 -2.19
CA TYR A 395 7.89 -18.22 -1.17
C TYR A 395 9.18 -17.66 -1.77
N VAL A 396 9.64 -18.19 -2.90
CA VAL A 396 10.94 -17.87 -3.48
C VAL A 396 10.73 -17.13 -4.80
N TYR A 397 11.38 -15.98 -4.93
CA TYR A 397 11.39 -15.19 -6.16
C TYR A 397 12.82 -14.85 -6.55
N THR A 398 13.08 -14.78 -7.84
CA THR A 398 14.35 -14.32 -8.39
C THR A 398 14.11 -13.10 -9.26
N LEU A 399 14.96 -12.08 -9.08
CA LEU A 399 14.94 -10.88 -9.90
C LEU A 399 16.24 -10.82 -10.70
N SER A 400 16.11 -10.55 -12.00
CA SER A 400 17.25 -10.28 -12.86
C SER A 400 17.28 -8.78 -13.17
N LEU A 401 18.08 -8.05 -12.40
CA LEU A 401 18.23 -6.60 -12.50
C LEU A 401 19.51 -6.22 -13.27
N ALA A 402 19.94 -7.07 -14.21
CA ALA A 402 21.22 -6.91 -14.91
C ALA A 402 21.24 -5.69 -15.85
N ASP A 403 20.07 -5.25 -16.34
CA ASP A 403 19.94 -4.09 -17.24
C ASP A 403 20.27 -2.78 -16.50
N ALA A 404 20.02 -2.74 -15.18
CA ALA A 404 20.41 -1.67 -14.28
C ALA A 404 20.71 -2.27 -12.90
N PRO A 405 21.96 -2.71 -12.62
CA PRO A 405 22.30 -3.35 -11.35
C PRO A 405 22.05 -2.42 -10.17
N PRO A 406 21.46 -2.85 -9.04
CA PRO A 406 21.16 -1.95 -7.94
C PRO A 406 22.44 -1.42 -7.27
N MET A 407 22.44 -0.13 -6.93
CA MET A 407 23.52 0.46 -6.14
C MET A 407 23.47 -0.08 -4.71
N PRO A 408 24.62 -0.38 -4.06
CA PRO A 408 24.62 -0.89 -2.70
C PRO A 408 23.85 0.00 -1.72
N GLY A 409 22.93 -0.62 -0.98
CA GLY A 409 22.10 0.02 0.04
C GLY A 409 20.79 0.61 -0.48
N THR A 410 20.40 0.29 -1.73
CA THR A 410 19.25 0.91 -2.38
C THR A 410 18.09 0.01 -2.70
N LEU A 411 18.26 -1.31 -2.71
CA LEU A 411 17.16 -2.21 -3.05
C LEU A 411 16.15 -2.32 -1.91
N GLU A 412 14.90 -2.01 -2.20
CA GLU A 412 13.73 -2.27 -1.36
C GLU A 412 12.74 -3.16 -2.13
N VAL A 413 12.27 -4.22 -1.48
CA VAL A 413 11.25 -5.13 -2.00
C VAL A 413 10.08 -5.16 -1.03
N SER A 414 8.86 -4.97 -1.49
CA SER A 414 7.65 -5.05 -0.67
C SER A 414 6.65 -6.05 -1.26
N TYR A 415 5.92 -6.75 -0.40
CA TYR A 415 4.86 -7.68 -0.78
C TYR A 415 3.74 -7.65 0.25
N MET A 416 2.53 -8.02 -0.15
CA MET A 416 1.40 -8.12 0.76
C MET A 416 1.17 -9.58 1.13
N ALA A 417 1.04 -9.90 2.41
CA ALA A 417 0.64 -11.20 2.89
C ALA A 417 -0.34 -11.06 4.07
N LEU A 418 -1.45 -11.78 4.01
CA LEU A 418 -2.57 -11.69 4.97
C LEU A 418 -3.08 -10.25 5.15
N GLY A 419 -3.14 -9.48 4.06
CA GLY A 419 -3.56 -8.08 4.05
C GLY A 419 -2.56 -7.09 4.66
N LYS A 420 -1.33 -7.53 4.98
CA LYS A 420 -0.28 -6.68 5.54
C LYS A 420 0.89 -6.52 4.59
N TRP A 421 1.38 -5.30 4.45
CA TRP A 421 2.61 -5.02 3.72
C TRP A 421 3.83 -5.46 4.52
N GLN A 422 4.68 -6.26 3.88
CA GLN A 422 5.95 -6.75 4.37
C GLN A 422 7.06 -6.23 3.45
N THR A 423 8.26 -5.99 3.98
CA THR A 423 9.36 -5.37 3.23
C THR A 423 10.70 -6.03 3.55
N LEU A 424 11.51 -6.27 2.52
CA LEU A 424 12.93 -6.62 2.59
C LEU A 424 13.78 -5.45 2.09
N ARG A 425 14.95 -5.25 2.72
CA ARG A 425 15.83 -4.11 2.46
C ARG A 425 17.30 -4.53 2.35
N ASP A 426 18.00 -3.89 1.43
CA ASP A 426 19.45 -3.97 1.28
C ASP A 426 20.15 -2.93 2.19
N PRO A 427 20.96 -3.35 3.18
CA PRO A 427 21.79 -2.46 3.98
C PRO A 427 23.13 -2.12 3.29
N GLY A 428 23.39 -2.65 2.08
CA GLY A 428 24.58 -2.38 1.27
C GLY A 428 25.69 -3.42 1.38
N ASN A 429 25.45 -4.54 2.08
CA ASN A 429 26.43 -5.62 2.28
C ASN A 429 26.20 -6.85 1.39
N GLY A 430 25.18 -6.84 0.53
CA GLY A 430 24.85 -7.99 -0.33
C GLY A 430 23.80 -8.94 0.24
N GLU A 431 23.29 -8.69 1.45
CA GLU A 431 22.25 -9.50 2.10
C GLU A 431 21.01 -8.66 2.38
N LEU A 432 19.83 -9.18 2.03
CA LEU A 432 18.55 -8.53 2.31
C LEU A 432 18.07 -8.91 3.72
N THR A 433 17.59 -7.91 4.45
CA THR A 433 17.09 -8.03 5.82
C THR A 433 15.64 -7.52 5.90
N GLY A 434 14.82 -8.09 6.78
CA GLY A 434 13.42 -7.70 6.96
C GLY A 434 12.50 -8.91 7.14
N GLU A 435 11.29 -8.80 6.60
CA GLU A 435 10.29 -9.88 6.62
C GLU A 435 10.60 -10.88 5.49
N GLY A 436 11.61 -11.70 5.74
CA GLY A 436 12.18 -12.62 4.77
C GLY A 436 13.70 -12.49 4.70
N THR A 437 14.32 -13.23 3.80
CA THR A 437 15.76 -13.22 3.57
C THR A 437 16.06 -13.13 2.08
N GLY A 438 17.26 -12.69 1.75
CA GLY A 438 17.67 -12.67 0.35
C GLY A 438 19.12 -12.27 0.18
N THR A 439 19.61 -12.39 -1.04
CA THR A 439 20.96 -11.97 -1.41
C THR A 439 20.91 -11.16 -2.69
N ILE A 440 21.84 -10.22 -2.81
CA ILE A 440 22.06 -9.40 -3.99
C ILE A 440 23.52 -9.48 -4.41
N THR A 441 23.73 -9.77 -5.70
CA THR A 441 25.04 -9.65 -6.32
C THR A 441 25.12 -8.34 -7.10
N PHE A 442 25.73 -7.33 -6.50
CA PHE A 442 25.79 -5.97 -7.06
C PHE A 442 26.46 -5.86 -8.44
N SER A 443 27.34 -6.81 -8.80
CA SER A 443 28.01 -6.83 -10.10
C SER A 443 27.13 -7.37 -11.24
N THR A 444 26.13 -8.22 -10.93
CA THR A 444 25.26 -8.85 -11.94
C THR A 444 23.80 -8.39 -11.84
N GLY A 445 23.43 -7.69 -10.75
CA GLY A 445 22.03 -7.34 -10.47
C GLY A 445 21.16 -8.56 -10.15
N SER A 446 21.74 -9.73 -9.86
CA SER A 446 20.97 -10.93 -9.52
C SER A 446 20.50 -10.85 -8.07
N VAL A 447 19.19 -11.02 -7.86
CA VAL A 447 18.57 -11.03 -6.53
C VAL A 447 17.84 -12.34 -6.33
N ALA A 448 18.05 -12.98 -5.18
CA ALA A 448 17.24 -14.11 -4.72
C ALA A 448 16.52 -13.70 -3.44
N LEU A 449 15.21 -13.95 -3.40
CA LEU A 449 14.31 -13.56 -2.32
C LEU A 449 13.64 -14.80 -1.75
N THR A 450 13.54 -14.88 -0.43
CA THR A 450 12.67 -15.83 0.29
C THR A 450 11.76 -15.02 1.21
N LEU A 451 10.48 -14.97 0.88
CA LEU A 451 9.46 -14.25 1.65
C LEU A 451 9.15 -15.00 2.95
N ALA A 452 8.76 -14.28 4.01
CA ALA A 452 8.36 -14.89 5.28
C ALA A 452 6.95 -15.52 5.24
N ALA A 453 6.10 -15.08 4.31
CA ALA A 453 4.74 -15.57 4.12
C ALA A 453 4.36 -15.60 2.62
N LEU A 454 3.37 -16.43 2.27
CA LEU A 454 2.84 -16.46 0.91
C LEU A 454 2.17 -15.12 0.58
N PRO A 455 2.51 -14.48 -0.55
CA PRO A 455 1.90 -13.22 -0.92
C PRO A 455 0.44 -13.43 -1.34
N ASP A 456 -0.40 -12.41 -1.17
CA ASP A 456 -1.84 -12.49 -1.44
C ASP A 456 -2.11 -12.44 -2.96
N VAL A 457 -3.04 -13.28 -3.44
CA VAL A 457 -3.47 -13.29 -4.86
C VAL A 457 -4.17 -11.99 -5.19
N GLY A 458 -3.85 -11.41 -6.36
CA GLY A 458 -4.31 -10.08 -6.77
C GLY A 458 -3.43 -8.93 -6.26
N SER A 459 -2.44 -9.20 -5.40
CA SER A 459 -1.42 -8.23 -4.99
C SER A 459 -0.19 -8.28 -5.92
N SER A 460 0.94 -7.72 -5.50
CA SER A 460 2.19 -7.79 -6.26
C SER A 460 3.41 -7.79 -5.33
N VAL A 461 4.46 -8.51 -5.73
CA VAL A 461 5.81 -8.28 -5.20
C VAL A 461 6.39 -7.10 -5.97
N ILE A 462 6.53 -5.96 -5.31
CA ILE A 462 7.05 -4.72 -5.90
C ILE A 462 8.46 -4.45 -5.41
N TRP A 463 9.30 -3.85 -6.25
CA TRP A 463 10.62 -3.41 -5.84
C TRP A 463 10.94 -2.03 -6.39
N ALA A 464 11.83 -1.34 -5.67
CA ALA A 464 12.34 -0.04 -6.06
C ALA A 464 13.82 0.06 -5.68
N TYR A 465 14.65 0.60 -6.56
CA TYR A 465 16.07 0.80 -6.32
C TYR A 465 16.66 1.87 -7.26
N VAL A 466 17.93 2.22 -7.02
CA VAL A 466 18.72 3.11 -7.90
C VAL A 466 19.73 2.28 -8.69
N GLY A 467 19.72 2.37 -10.02
CA GLY A 467 20.68 1.68 -10.88
C GLY A 467 22.12 2.22 -10.74
N GLN A 468 23.11 1.32 -10.79
CA GLN A 468 24.52 1.65 -10.90
C GLN A 468 24.82 2.13 -12.32
N ASN A 469 25.02 3.44 -12.49
CA ASN A 469 25.62 3.98 -13.69
C ASN A 469 26.95 4.65 -13.31
N SER A 470 28.07 4.03 -13.71
CA SER A 470 29.43 4.52 -13.41
C SER A 470 29.82 5.77 -14.20
N ALA A 471 29.00 6.24 -15.15
CA ALA A 471 29.29 7.37 -16.03
C ALA A 471 28.41 8.62 -15.82
N ALA A 472 27.54 8.68 -14.81
CA ALA A 472 26.41 9.63 -14.83
C ALA A 472 26.65 11.01 -14.20
N PHE A 473 27.70 11.23 -13.39
CA PHE A 473 27.83 12.45 -12.59
C PHE A 473 29.21 13.09 -12.70
N THR A 474 29.26 14.32 -13.22
CA THR A 474 30.50 15.12 -13.30
C THR A 474 30.33 16.38 -12.46
N GLN A 475 31.23 16.62 -11.51
CA GLN A 475 31.27 17.90 -10.80
C GLN A 475 31.84 18.99 -11.71
N ARG A 476 31.11 20.10 -11.84
CA ARG A 476 31.50 21.29 -12.60
C ARG A 476 31.68 22.44 -11.64
N THR A 477 32.92 22.73 -11.26
CA THR A 477 33.24 23.80 -10.31
C THR A 477 34.46 24.61 -10.73
N GLY A 478 34.55 25.85 -10.22
CA GLY A 478 35.73 26.70 -10.36
C GLY A 478 35.90 27.36 -11.74
N VAL A 479 37.14 27.76 -12.04
CA VAL A 479 37.52 28.60 -13.20
C VAL A 479 37.53 27.84 -14.54
N SER A 480 37.31 26.52 -14.51
CA SER A 480 37.28 25.66 -15.70
C SER A 480 36.06 25.90 -16.59
N VAL A 481 35.04 26.60 -16.07
CA VAL A 481 33.83 27.01 -16.79
C VAL A 481 33.62 28.50 -16.60
N GLN A 482 33.70 29.28 -17.69
CA GLN A 482 33.53 30.74 -17.64
C GLN A 482 32.06 31.12 -17.77
N ALA A 483 31.30 30.95 -16.69
CA ALA A 483 29.92 31.41 -16.63
C ALA A 483 29.85 32.94 -16.73
N LYS A 484 28.91 33.46 -17.52
CA LYS A 484 28.81 34.89 -17.85
C LYS A 484 27.38 35.39 -17.73
N ALA A 485 27.23 36.56 -17.11
CA ALA A 485 25.98 37.29 -17.09
C ALA A 485 25.75 38.02 -18.42
N LYS A 486 24.60 37.77 -19.05
CA LYS A 486 24.19 38.38 -20.32
C LYS A 486 22.86 39.11 -20.14
N VAL A 487 22.76 40.27 -20.75
CA VAL A 487 21.50 41.01 -20.95
C VAL A 487 21.12 40.86 -22.42
N ASN A 488 20.06 40.11 -22.67
CA ASN A 488 19.52 39.92 -24.01
C ASN A 488 18.34 40.87 -24.22
N ARG A 489 18.25 41.45 -25.42
CA ARG A 489 17.15 42.33 -25.82
C ARG A 489 16.81 42.11 -27.29
N THR A 490 15.56 41.77 -27.56
CA THR A 490 14.98 41.94 -28.89
C THR A 490 14.43 43.36 -28.97
N LEU A 491 14.97 44.17 -29.87
CA LEU A 491 14.51 45.52 -30.12
C LEU A 491 13.15 45.49 -30.82
N PRO A 492 12.30 46.51 -30.64
CA PRO A 492 11.01 46.61 -31.34
C PRO A 492 11.11 46.64 -32.87
N HIS A 493 12.30 46.95 -33.40
CA HIS A 493 12.54 47.16 -34.82
C HIS A 493 13.62 46.22 -35.35
N GLN A 494 13.50 45.90 -36.64
CA GLN A 494 14.41 45.04 -37.40
C GLN A 494 14.97 45.82 -38.59
N GLY A 495 16.11 45.39 -39.15
CA GLY A 495 16.78 46.12 -40.23
C GLY A 495 17.45 47.40 -39.74
N LEU A 496 18.35 47.26 -38.78
CA LEU A 496 19.11 48.40 -38.23
C LEU A 496 20.25 48.79 -39.18
N LEU A 497 20.61 50.08 -39.20
CA LEU A 497 21.83 50.54 -39.88
C LEU A 497 23.06 50.01 -39.14
N PRO A 498 23.95 49.24 -39.79
CA PRO A 498 25.21 48.84 -39.18
C PRO A 498 26.04 50.06 -38.78
N GLY A 499 26.53 50.09 -37.55
CA GLY A 499 27.29 51.18 -36.94
C GLY A 499 26.42 52.22 -36.21
N SER A 500 25.09 52.13 -36.28
CA SER A 500 24.20 53.14 -35.68
C SER A 500 23.80 52.87 -34.24
N TYR A 501 24.02 51.66 -33.73
CA TYR A 501 23.51 51.24 -32.43
C TYR A 501 24.38 51.74 -31.27
N SER A 502 23.73 52.25 -30.23
CA SER A 502 24.35 52.62 -28.97
C SER A 502 23.42 52.29 -27.80
N ALA A 503 23.94 51.71 -26.73
CA ALA A 503 23.23 51.49 -25.48
C ALA A 503 23.86 52.33 -24.36
N THR A 504 23.02 53.05 -23.61
CA THR A 504 23.43 53.90 -22.48
C THR A 504 22.68 53.54 -21.22
N PHE A 505 23.39 53.49 -20.09
CA PHE A 505 22.83 53.20 -18.76
C PHE A 505 23.73 53.78 -17.66
N LYS A 506 23.26 53.84 -16.42
CA LYS A 506 24.04 54.38 -15.29
C LYS A 506 24.59 53.26 -14.42
N VAL A 507 25.83 53.42 -13.97
CA VAL A 507 26.47 52.59 -12.93
C VAL A 507 27.16 53.52 -11.94
N GLY A 508 26.76 53.45 -10.66
CA GLY A 508 27.26 54.34 -9.62
C GLY A 508 27.02 55.82 -9.92
N GLY A 509 25.92 56.15 -10.61
CA GLY A 509 25.61 57.52 -11.07
C GLY A 509 26.36 57.98 -12.33
N VAL A 510 27.30 57.19 -12.87
CA VAL A 510 28.07 57.50 -14.08
C VAL A 510 27.44 56.85 -15.30
N THR A 511 27.20 57.62 -16.37
CA THR A 511 26.72 57.08 -17.65
C THR A 511 27.79 56.21 -18.31
N LYS A 512 27.44 54.95 -18.55
CA LYS A 512 28.19 53.98 -19.31
C LYS A 512 27.56 53.83 -20.69
N THR A 513 28.41 53.63 -21.69
CA THR A 513 28.01 53.53 -23.10
C THR A 513 28.62 52.29 -23.73
N ILE A 514 27.81 51.57 -24.50
CA ILE A 514 28.22 50.49 -25.40
C ILE A 514 27.88 50.95 -26.82
N THR A 515 28.87 51.02 -27.70
CA THR A 515 28.72 51.43 -29.09
C THR A 515 29.02 50.29 -30.03
N ASP A 516 28.32 50.31 -31.16
CA ASP A 516 28.51 49.40 -32.26
C ASP A 516 29.73 49.77 -33.13
N ASN A 517 30.53 48.78 -33.51
CA ASN A 517 31.69 48.93 -34.39
C ASN A 517 31.35 48.84 -35.89
N GLY A 518 30.08 48.56 -36.24
CA GLY A 518 29.60 48.43 -37.62
C GLY A 518 29.81 47.05 -38.25
N THR A 519 30.35 46.08 -37.51
CA THR A 519 30.56 44.69 -37.94
C THR A 519 29.89 43.68 -37.00
N GLY A 520 28.91 44.13 -36.20
CA GLY A 520 28.15 43.31 -35.26
C GLY A 520 28.78 43.20 -33.87
N GLY A 521 29.97 43.78 -33.66
CA GLY A 521 30.65 43.80 -32.37
C GLY A 521 30.29 45.04 -31.56
N LEU A 522 29.87 44.82 -30.30
CA LEU A 522 29.59 45.89 -29.36
C LEU A 522 30.75 46.04 -28.37
N SER A 523 31.16 47.29 -28.12
CA SER A 523 32.23 47.59 -27.17
C SER A 523 32.05 48.98 -26.56
N GLY A 524 32.63 49.21 -25.38
CA GLY A 524 32.69 50.53 -24.78
C GLY A 524 32.89 50.49 -23.28
N THR A 525 32.69 51.63 -22.63
CA THR A 525 32.86 51.79 -21.17
C THR A 525 31.83 51.00 -20.35
N GLY A 526 30.71 50.60 -20.96
CA GLY A 526 29.65 49.81 -20.33
C GLY A 526 29.73 48.31 -20.51
N GLY A 527 30.60 47.79 -21.38
CA GLY A 527 30.67 46.37 -21.64
C GLY A 527 30.99 46.01 -23.08
N SER A 528 30.81 44.74 -23.38
CA SER A 528 30.91 44.18 -24.72
C SER A 528 29.63 43.46 -25.10
N GLY A 529 29.51 43.03 -26.35
CA GLY A 529 28.35 42.29 -26.79
C GLY A 529 28.35 42.06 -28.28
N VAL A 530 27.23 41.57 -28.77
CA VAL A 530 26.96 41.37 -30.19
C VAL A 530 25.58 41.88 -30.54
N ILE A 531 25.45 42.40 -31.75
CA ILE A 531 24.20 42.85 -32.33
C ILE A 531 23.98 42.14 -33.67
N ASN A 532 22.75 41.66 -33.88
CA ASN A 532 22.27 41.24 -35.18
C ASN A 532 21.32 42.31 -35.73
N TYR A 533 21.80 43.07 -36.71
CA TYR A 533 21.05 44.20 -37.29
C TYR A 533 19.79 43.78 -38.03
N ALA A 534 19.83 42.64 -38.72
CA ALA A 534 18.71 42.14 -39.50
C ALA A 534 17.57 41.62 -38.61
N ALA A 535 17.92 40.94 -37.51
CA ALA A 535 16.96 40.39 -36.55
C ALA A 535 16.52 41.39 -35.46
N GLY A 536 17.30 42.47 -35.24
CA GLY A 536 17.06 43.43 -34.17
C GLY A 536 17.37 42.87 -32.78
N THR A 537 18.21 41.85 -32.67
CA THR A 537 18.55 41.21 -31.39
C THR A 537 19.93 41.62 -30.90
N VAL A 538 20.03 41.93 -29.61
CA VAL A 538 21.25 42.37 -28.94
C VAL A 538 21.53 41.46 -27.75
N SER A 539 22.77 40.99 -27.62
CA SER A 539 23.27 40.30 -26.42
C SER A 539 24.45 41.06 -25.87
N MET A 540 24.34 41.55 -24.63
CA MET A 540 25.37 42.38 -24.00
C MET A 540 25.90 41.73 -22.73
N GLU A 541 27.22 41.67 -22.61
CA GLU A 541 27.95 41.38 -21.37
C GLU A 541 28.33 42.73 -20.75
N LEU A 542 27.54 43.18 -19.78
CA LEU A 542 27.76 44.47 -19.12
C LEU A 542 28.97 44.38 -18.18
N THR A 543 29.83 45.39 -18.19
CA THR A 543 30.96 45.48 -17.24
C THR A 543 30.48 45.55 -15.79
N ALA A 544 29.30 46.16 -15.57
CA ALA A 544 28.60 46.18 -14.31
C ALA A 544 27.08 46.32 -14.56
N THR A 545 26.27 45.70 -13.72
CA THR A 545 24.80 45.82 -13.80
C THR A 545 24.36 47.27 -13.54
N PRO A 546 23.29 47.75 -14.21
CA PRO A 546 22.83 49.13 -14.05
C PRO A 546 22.33 49.45 -12.64
N ASP A 547 22.32 50.74 -12.31
CA ASP A 547 21.78 51.26 -11.03
C ASP A 547 20.32 50.85 -10.83
N ALA A 548 19.92 50.60 -9.58
CA ALA A 548 18.54 50.24 -9.26
C ALA A 548 17.55 51.32 -9.75
N GLY A 549 16.51 50.90 -10.49
CA GLY A 549 15.54 51.82 -11.09
C GLY A 549 16.02 52.55 -12.36
N SER A 550 17.23 52.27 -12.85
CA SER A 550 17.69 52.75 -14.16
C SER A 550 17.28 51.81 -15.29
N ALA A 551 17.15 52.34 -16.50
CA ALA A 551 16.84 51.59 -17.71
C ALA A 551 18.02 51.65 -18.69
N ILE A 552 18.17 50.62 -19.53
CA ILE A 552 19.09 50.69 -20.67
C ILE A 552 18.36 51.39 -21.81
N THR A 553 18.92 52.50 -22.28
CA THR A 553 18.38 53.23 -23.44
C THR A 553 19.18 52.84 -24.67
N HIS A 554 18.51 52.15 -25.59
CA HIS A 554 19.03 51.73 -26.88
C HIS A 554 18.66 52.80 -27.92
N SER A 555 19.65 53.37 -28.59
CA SER A 555 19.47 54.29 -29.72
C SER A 555 20.03 53.64 -30.97
N TYR A 556 19.29 53.69 -32.07
CA TYR A 556 19.69 53.08 -33.34
C TYR A 556 18.95 53.77 -34.50
N GLN A 557 19.34 53.46 -35.73
CA GLN A 557 18.58 53.88 -36.90
C GLN A 557 17.98 52.68 -37.63
N GLN A 558 16.72 52.77 -38.02
CA GLN A 558 16.00 51.73 -38.74
C GLN A 558 15.88 52.08 -40.22
N GLY A 559 16.14 51.11 -41.09
CA GLY A 559 15.87 51.19 -42.53
C GLY A 559 14.84 50.15 -42.97
N THR A 560 14.38 50.26 -44.21
CA THR A 560 13.58 49.21 -44.85
C THR A 560 14.41 47.95 -45.07
N PHE A 561 13.77 46.79 -45.18
CA PHE A 561 14.42 45.53 -45.54
C PHE A 561 13.48 44.71 -46.41
N THR A 562 14.05 43.75 -47.14
CA THR A 562 13.29 42.78 -47.93
C THR A 562 13.59 41.39 -47.41
N ASP A 563 12.54 40.62 -47.13
CA ASP A 563 12.63 39.18 -46.88
C ASP A 563 12.40 38.44 -48.20
N SER A 564 13.26 37.47 -48.51
CA SER A 564 13.22 36.70 -49.74
C SER A 564 13.56 35.24 -49.45
N PRO A 565 12.60 34.32 -49.57
CA PRO A 565 12.91 32.90 -49.58
C PRO A 565 13.62 32.56 -50.90
N LEU A 566 14.73 31.83 -50.83
CA LEU A 566 15.49 31.34 -51.98
C LEU A 566 15.57 29.82 -51.91
N ALA A 567 15.10 29.16 -52.97
CA ALA A 567 15.32 27.72 -53.14
C ALA A 567 16.73 27.50 -53.72
N VAL A 568 17.56 26.72 -53.02
CA VAL A 568 18.95 26.46 -53.42
C VAL A 568 19.31 25.00 -53.15
N THR A 569 20.31 24.49 -53.87
CA THR A 569 20.91 23.17 -53.60
C THR A 569 22.32 23.35 -53.08
N SER A 570 22.75 22.47 -52.17
CA SER A 570 24.15 22.39 -51.75
C SER A 570 24.93 21.33 -52.53
N ASP A 571 26.22 21.56 -52.75
CA ASP A 571 27.14 20.55 -53.27
C ASP A 571 27.54 19.50 -52.21
N SER A 572 28.42 18.56 -52.57
CA SER A 572 28.91 17.49 -51.67
C SER A 572 29.74 17.99 -50.49
N SER A 573 30.23 19.23 -50.55
CA SER A 573 30.93 19.90 -49.44
C SER A 573 29.98 20.68 -48.52
N GLY A 574 28.70 20.76 -48.88
CA GLY A 574 27.66 21.51 -48.19
C GLY A 574 27.62 22.99 -48.55
N MET A 575 28.28 23.42 -49.64
CA MET A 575 28.29 24.80 -50.14
C MET A 575 27.14 25.02 -51.12
N CYS A 576 26.48 26.17 -51.04
CA CYS A 576 25.48 26.61 -52.00
C CYS A 576 25.87 27.96 -52.63
N THR A 577 25.38 28.22 -53.84
CA THR A 577 25.57 29.50 -54.54
C THR A 577 24.21 30.07 -54.91
N PHE A 578 24.01 31.37 -54.70
CA PHE A 578 22.74 32.04 -54.94
C PHE A 578 22.92 33.55 -55.12
N THR A 579 21.86 34.25 -55.51
CA THR A 579 21.86 35.71 -55.63
C THR A 579 20.73 36.28 -54.80
N ILE A 580 21.06 37.25 -53.95
CA ILE A 580 20.11 37.97 -53.11
C ILE A 580 19.49 39.11 -53.95
N PRO A 581 18.15 39.17 -54.08
CA PRO A 581 17.48 40.24 -54.81
C PRO A 581 17.64 41.60 -54.09
N GLY A 582 17.60 42.70 -54.84
CA GLY A 582 17.66 44.06 -54.29
C GLY A 582 19.06 44.68 -54.17
N ALA A 583 20.08 44.07 -54.81
CA ALA A 583 21.42 44.65 -54.93
C ALA A 583 21.40 46.01 -55.70
N PRO A 584 22.26 46.98 -55.37
CA PRO A 584 23.36 46.90 -54.40
C PRO A 584 22.87 46.83 -52.94
N LEU A 585 23.41 45.88 -52.18
CA LEU A 585 23.06 45.61 -50.79
C LEU A 585 23.91 46.43 -49.84
N LYS A 586 23.36 46.79 -48.68
CA LYS A 586 24.12 47.46 -47.62
C LYS A 586 25.05 46.44 -46.91
N PRO A 587 26.38 46.66 -46.87
CA PRO A 587 27.27 45.80 -46.08
C PRO A 587 26.90 45.81 -44.59
N GLY A 588 26.90 44.64 -43.96
CA GLY A 588 26.51 44.38 -42.57
C GLY A 588 25.01 44.17 -42.35
N SER A 589 24.18 44.28 -43.38
CA SER A 589 22.71 44.25 -43.24
C SER A 589 22.04 42.91 -43.57
N VAL A 590 22.82 41.92 -44.02
CA VAL A 590 22.31 40.69 -44.61
C VAL A 590 22.28 39.59 -43.58
N GLN A 591 21.13 38.93 -43.42
CA GLN A 591 20.99 37.69 -42.68
C GLN A 591 20.45 36.60 -43.59
N VAL A 592 21.03 35.42 -43.48
CA VAL A 592 20.56 34.21 -44.16
C VAL A 592 20.28 33.17 -43.08
N SER A 593 19.06 32.65 -43.03
CA SER A 593 18.69 31.57 -42.11
C SER A 593 18.13 30.37 -42.85
N TRP A 594 18.34 29.20 -42.29
CA TRP A 594 17.86 27.95 -42.84
C TRP A 594 17.80 26.87 -41.78
N ILE A 595 17.28 25.72 -42.18
CA ILE A 595 17.10 24.58 -41.32
C ILE A 595 17.96 23.43 -41.84
N THR A 596 18.75 22.84 -40.96
CA THR A 596 19.39 21.54 -41.20
C THR A 596 18.87 20.50 -40.23
N ARG A 597 19.08 19.23 -40.56
CA ARG A 597 18.83 18.10 -39.67
C ARG A 597 20.14 17.39 -39.37
N GLN A 598 20.34 17.05 -38.10
CA GLN A 598 21.39 16.17 -37.64
C GLN A 598 20.75 14.89 -37.12
N ARG A 599 21.33 13.73 -37.45
CA ARG A 599 20.99 12.46 -36.80
C ARG A 599 21.68 12.43 -35.44
N ALA A 600 20.97 12.02 -34.41
CA ALA A 600 21.49 11.75 -33.07
C ALA A 600 21.11 10.32 -32.69
N ALA A 601 22.12 9.52 -32.32
CA ALA A 601 21.91 8.15 -31.92
C ALA A 601 21.26 8.09 -30.53
N VAL A 602 20.15 7.35 -30.43
CA VAL A 602 19.56 6.96 -29.16
C VAL A 602 19.95 5.49 -28.94
N PRO A 603 20.63 5.15 -27.84
CA PRO A 603 20.85 3.76 -27.52
C PRO A 603 19.50 3.13 -27.20
N ALA A 604 19.04 2.21 -28.05
CA ALA A 604 17.92 1.35 -27.71
C ALA A 604 18.46 -0.01 -27.30
N ILE A 605 18.02 -0.48 -26.14
CA ILE A 605 18.18 -1.86 -25.73
C ILE A 605 16.88 -2.56 -26.13
N ASP A 606 16.85 -3.13 -27.34
CA ASP A 606 15.79 -4.05 -27.73
C ASP A 606 16.35 -5.48 -27.73
N LYS A 607 15.91 -6.28 -26.75
CA LYS A 607 16.35 -7.67 -26.54
C LYS A 607 15.91 -8.62 -27.65
N GLY A 608 14.93 -8.26 -28.50
CA GLY A 608 14.45 -9.12 -29.58
C GLY A 608 15.48 -9.36 -30.69
N VAL A 609 16.38 -8.39 -30.92
CA VAL A 609 17.32 -8.43 -32.06
C VAL A 609 18.65 -9.11 -31.67
N THR A 610 19.02 -9.12 -30.37
CA THR A 610 20.23 -9.75 -29.82
C THR A 610 20.37 -11.26 -30.09
N ASN A 611 19.26 -11.99 -30.31
CA ASN A 611 19.30 -13.43 -30.56
C ASN A 611 19.56 -13.81 -32.04
N SER A 612 19.60 -12.83 -32.95
CA SER A 612 19.67 -13.08 -34.40
C SER A 612 21.06 -12.90 -35.02
N GLY A 613 22.08 -12.53 -34.23
CA GLY A 613 23.44 -12.32 -34.74
C GLY A 613 23.61 -11.13 -35.70
N ASN A 614 22.58 -10.29 -35.82
CA ASN A 614 22.60 -9.08 -36.65
C ASN A 614 22.99 -7.84 -35.83
N THR A 615 23.59 -6.86 -36.52
CA THR A 615 23.80 -5.50 -36.02
C THR A 615 22.46 -4.90 -35.58
N LEU A 616 22.35 -4.45 -34.33
CA LEU A 616 21.14 -3.79 -33.83
C LEU A 616 20.82 -2.54 -34.67
N PRO A 617 19.55 -2.25 -34.99
CA PRO A 617 19.17 -0.95 -35.51
C PRO A 617 19.37 0.09 -34.41
N VAL A 618 20.33 1.00 -34.59
CA VAL A 618 20.43 2.22 -33.79
C VAL A 618 19.18 3.05 -34.09
N TYR A 619 18.37 3.36 -33.07
CA TYR A 619 17.27 4.30 -33.27
C TYR A 619 17.86 5.69 -33.36
N GLU A 620 17.62 6.34 -34.49
CA GLU A 620 18.13 7.66 -34.76
C GLU A 620 17.00 8.65 -34.56
N SER A 621 17.24 9.62 -33.69
CA SER A 621 16.43 10.82 -33.63
C SER A 621 17.01 11.85 -34.58
N GLU A 622 16.15 12.67 -35.18
CA GLU A 622 16.59 13.83 -35.94
C GLU A 622 16.45 15.09 -35.09
N VAL A 623 17.57 15.80 -34.88
CA VAL A 623 17.57 17.14 -34.30
C VAL A 623 17.51 18.15 -35.42
N GLN A 624 16.46 18.96 -35.41
CA GLN A 624 16.32 20.08 -36.32
C GLN A 624 17.11 21.29 -35.80
N LEU A 625 18.08 21.77 -36.58
CA LEU A 625 18.88 22.94 -36.27
C LEU A 625 18.42 24.12 -37.10
N ASN A 626 17.99 25.18 -36.42
CA ASN A 626 17.75 26.48 -37.03
C ASN A 626 19.09 27.25 -37.04
N ILE A 627 19.67 27.42 -38.22
CA ILE A 627 20.94 28.12 -38.39
C ILE A 627 20.65 29.49 -38.99
N SER A 628 21.35 30.51 -38.51
CA SER A 628 21.37 31.81 -39.16
C SER A 628 22.77 32.38 -39.17
N VAL A 629 23.16 32.97 -40.29
CA VAL A 629 24.43 33.71 -40.45
C VAL A 629 24.12 35.14 -40.82
N THR A 630 25.00 36.04 -40.43
CA THR A 630 24.98 37.45 -40.82
C THR A 630 26.23 37.78 -41.59
N ASP A 631 26.15 38.67 -42.57
CA ASP A 631 27.35 39.08 -43.29
C ASP A 631 28.30 39.88 -42.39
N ASN A 632 29.59 39.87 -42.72
CA ASN A 632 30.64 40.51 -41.93
C ASN A 632 30.93 41.96 -42.35
N GLY A 633 30.18 42.50 -43.31
CA GLY A 633 30.44 43.81 -43.93
C GLY A 633 31.67 43.88 -44.84
N ALA A 634 32.40 42.77 -45.01
CA ALA A 634 33.67 42.64 -45.71
C ALA A 634 33.69 41.40 -46.63
N ASN A 635 32.65 41.27 -47.45
CA ASN A 635 32.48 40.24 -48.49
C ASN A 635 32.42 38.79 -47.99
N GLY A 636 32.07 38.57 -46.72
CA GLY A 636 31.94 37.23 -46.12
C GLY A 636 30.80 37.14 -45.11
N PHE A 637 30.70 35.99 -44.45
CA PHE A 637 29.70 35.71 -43.40
C PHE A 637 30.35 35.45 -42.04
N THR A 638 29.59 35.72 -40.99
CA THR A 638 29.86 35.39 -39.58
C THR A 638 28.85 34.36 -39.09
N GLY A 639 29.16 33.65 -38.00
CA GLY A 639 28.27 32.60 -37.46
C GLY A 639 28.77 31.17 -37.70
N GLY A 640 30.08 30.99 -37.90
CA GLY A 640 30.71 29.66 -37.95
C GLY A 640 30.51 28.90 -39.27
N ARG A 641 29.97 29.55 -40.30
CA ARG A 641 29.78 28.98 -41.64
C ARG A 641 30.65 29.74 -42.64
N THR A 642 31.27 29.01 -43.56
CA THR A 642 32.15 29.60 -44.59
C THR A 642 31.32 30.13 -45.74
N GLY A 643 31.65 31.32 -46.27
CA GLY A 643 30.94 31.87 -47.43
C GLY A 643 31.42 33.26 -47.84
N THR A 644 31.00 33.71 -49.02
CA THR A 644 31.31 35.02 -49.59
C THR A 644 30.05 35.73 -50.07
N ILE A 645 30.07 37.07 -50.08
CA ILE A 645 28.99 37.91 -50.60
C ILE A 645 29.58 39.07 -51.42
N ASN A 646 29.01 39.34 -52.59
CA ASN A 646 29.30 40.53 -53.36
C ASN A 646 28.15 41.52 -53.22
N TYR A 647 28.36 42.62 -52.51
CA TYR A 647 27.31 43.61 -52.23
C TYR A 647 26.81 44.36 -53.46
N ALA A 648 27.63 44.53 -54.51
CA ALA A 648 27.22 45.24 -55.71
C ALA A 648 26.25 44.42 -56.57
N THR A 649 26.45 43.10 -56.63
CA THR A 649 25.66 42.20 -57.49
C THR A 649 24.69 41.31 -56.71
N GLY A 650 24.83 41.18 -55.40
CA GLY A 650 24.06 40.28 -54.55
C GLY A 650 24.47 38.81 -54.64
N ALA A 651 25.54 38.48 -55.39
CA ALA A 651 26.00 37.10 -55.57
C ALA A 651 26.69 36.56 -54.30
N CYS A 652 26.28 35.38 -53.84
CA CYS A 652 26.72 34.77 -52.59
C CYS A 652 27.16 33.30 -52.78
N THR A 653 28.12 32.88 -51.95
CA THR A 653 28.42 31.48 -51.66
C THR A 653 28.29 31.24 -50.16
N LEU A 654 27.69 30.13 -49.72
CA LEU A 654 27.49 29.86 -48.29
C LEU A 654 27.47 28.36 -47.96
N GLN A 655 28.17 27.98 -46.89
CA GLN A 655 28.16 26.63 -46.35
C GLN A 655 26.89 26.39 -45.53
N VAL A 656 25.93 25.69 -46.12
CA VAL A 656 24.63 25.39 -45.50
C VAL A 656 24.61 24.05 -44.77
N ALA A 657 25.60 23.18 -44.99
CA ALA A 657 25.74 21.90 -44.27
C ALA A 657 27.19 21.61 -43.87
N THR A 658 27.44 21.37 -42.58
CA THR A 658 28.78 21.04 -42.05
C THR A 658 28.87 19.58 -41.60
N LEU A 659 30.10 19.10 -41.40
CA LEU A 659 30.33 17.85 -40.70
C LEU A 659 30.07 18.04 -39.20
N TYR A 660 29.48 17.04 -38.57
CA TYR A 660 29.29 16.95 -37.14
C TYR A 660 29.70 15.56 -36.65
N ALA A 661 30.19 15.50 -35.41
CA ALA A 661 30.57 14.26 -34.76
C ALA A 661 29.32 13.48 -34.36
N PHE A 662 28.99 12.45 -35.14
CA PHE A 662 27.96 11.48 -34.79
C PHE A 662 28.59 10.38 -33.94
N LYS A 663 28.04 10.17 -32.75
CA LYS A 663 28.44 9.04 -31.90
C LYS A 663 27.68 7.81 -32.36
N GLU A 664 28.40 6.88 -32.97
CA GLU A 664 27.91 5.60 -33.40
C GLU A 664 28.15 4.58 -32.27
N PHE A 665 27.06 3.90 -31.88
CA PHE A 665 27.10 2.85 -30.89
C PHE A 665 27.19 1.50 -31.60
N THR A 666 28.28 0.79 -31.38
CA THR A 666 28.47 -0.57 -31.88
C THR A 666 28.80 -1.48 -30.70
N TYR A 667 28.34 -2.73 -30.73
CA TYR A 667 28.78 -3.70 -29.73
C TYR A 667 29.95 -4.50 -30.29
N ALA A 668 31.07 -4.50 -29.59
CA ALA A 668 32.18 -5.40 -29.88
C ALA A 668 32.12 -6.60 -28.94
N THR A 669 32.30 -7.79 -29.50
CA THR A 669 32.41 -9.01 -28.71
C THR A 669 33.82 -9.09 -28.14
N GLN A 670 33.97 -8.85 -26.84
CA GLN A 670 35.23 -9.06 -26.14
C GLN A 670 35.42 -10.57 -25.90
N LYS A 671 36.40 -11.15 -26.59
CA LYS A 671 36.76 -12.57 -26.49
C LYS A 671 37.46 -12.84 -25.16
N ASN A 672 36.77 -13.50 -24.23
CA ASN A 672 37.25 -13.71 -22.86
C ASN A 672 37.68 -15.16 -22.57
N GLY A 673 38.41 -15.78 -23.51
CA GLY A 673 39.01 -17.11 -23.31
C GLY A 673 37.98 -18.19 -22.97
N PHE A 674 38.06 -18.78 -21.77
CA PHE A 674 37.10 -19.79 -21.27
C PHE A 674 35.84 -19.21 -20.60
N LYS A 675 35.71 -17.87 -20.54
CA LYS A 675 34.50 -17.19 -20.07
C LYS A 675 33.57 -16.86 -21.25
N PRO A 676 32.26 -16.70 -21.01
CA PRO A 676 31.35 -16.21 -22.04
C PRO A 676 31.85 -14.88 -22.60
N ASP A 677 31.80 -14.77 -23.93
CA ASP A 677 32.10 -13.53 -24.63
C ASP A 677 31.17 -12.42 -24.11
N THR A 678 31.74 -11.28 -23.72
CA THR A 678 30.97 -10.14 -23.23
C THR A 678 30.81 -9.13 -24.35
N LEU A 679 29.59 -8.63 -24.55
CA LEU A 679 29.34 -7.52 -25.47
C LEU A 679 29.73 -6.23 -24.77
N GLU A 680 30.74 -5.55 -25.31
CA GLU A 680 31.17 -4.23 -24.86
C GLU A 680 30.58 -3.18 -25.80
N LEU A 681 29.93 -2.16 -25.25
CA LEU A 681 29.46 -1.02 -26.03
C LEU A 681 30.66 -0.18 -26.44
N VAL A 682 31.04 -0.26 -27.72
CA VAL A 682 32.06 0.57 -28.33
C VAL A 682 31.42 1.80 -28.93
N THR A 683 31.84 2.97 -28.43
CA THR A 683 31.45 4.25 -28.98
C THR A 683 32.49 4.69 -30.01
N THR A 684 32.10 4.78 -31.27
CA THR A 684 32.94 5.32 -32.34
C THR A 684 32.40 6.69 -32.75
N ILE A 685 33.30 7.68 -32.93
CA ILE A 685 32.89 8.99 -33.45
C ILE A 685 33.09 8.97 -34.96
N THR A 686 31.98 9.05 -35.70
CA THR A 686 31.95 9.14 -37.16
C THR A 686 31.51 10.55 -37.55
N ASN A 687 32.19 11.18 -38.50
CA ASN A 687 31.78 12.50 -38.97
C ASN A 687 30.68 12.37 -40.02
N LEU A 688 29.45 12.73 -39.68
CA LEU A 688 28.32 12.81 -40.61
C LEU A 688 28.11 14.24 -41.07
N ARG A 689 27.40 14.43 -42.19
CA ARG A 689 27.05 15.75 -42.71
C ARG A 689 25.60 16.09 -42.40
N GLU A 690 25.36 17.34 -42.02
CA GLU A 690 24.03 17.89 -41.88
C GLU A 690 23.19 17.74 -43.15
N SER A 691 21.91 17.42 -43.00
CA SER A 691 20.96 17.40 -44.11
C SER A 691 20.31 18.78 -44.28
N PHE A 692 20.51 19.41 -45.44
CA PHE A 692 19.98 20.74 -45.76
C PHE A 692 18.63 20.66 -46.48
N GLY A 693 17.63 21.40 -45.98
CA GLY A 693 16.25 21.35 -46.47
C GLY A 693 15.95 22.13 -47.77
N GLY A 694 16.96 22.70 -48.44
CA GLY A 694 16.81 23.29 -49.77
C GLY A 694 16.26 24.73 -49.83
N THR A 695 15.93 25.35 -48.68
CA THR A 695 15.39 26.71 -48.62
C THR A 695 16.21 27.60 -47.71
N LEU A 696 16.62 28.76 -48.22
CA LEU A 696 17.20 29.87 -47.45
C LEU A 696 16.14 30.95 -47.25
N SER A 697 16.06 31.51 -46.05
CA SER A 697 15.35 32.74 -45.77
C SER A 697 16.36 33.87 -45.68
N VAL A 698 16.35 34.77 -46.66
CA VAL A 698 17.28 35.89 -46.72
C VAL A 698 16.57 37.17 -46.35
N ARG A 699 17.17 37.93 -45.44
CA ARG A 699 16.82 39.31 -45.15
C ARG A 699 17.96 40.21 -45.57
N ALA A 700 17.68 41.24 -46.35
CA ALA A 700 18.71 42.19 -46.78
C ALA A 700 18.16 43.61 -46.92
N GLN A 701 19.07 44.58 -46.85
CA GLN A 701 18.79 45.99 -47.06
C GLN A 701 19.43 46.50 -48.34
N SER A 702 18.75 47.42 -49.04
CA SER A 702 19.36 48.11 -50.18
C SER A 702 20.35 49.17 -49.69
N ASN A 703 21.45 49.38 -50.41
CA ASN A 703 22.47 50.36 -50.04
C ASN A 703 22.00 51.82 -50.09
N GLY A 704 20.95 52.12 -50.88
CA GLY A 704 20.45 53.48 -51.13
C GLY A 704 19.27 53.94 -50.24
N GLN A 705 18.87 53.14 -49.26
CA GLN A 705 17.69 53.43 -48.45
C GLN A 705 17.95 54.48 -47.34
N SER A 706 16.90 55.21 -46.95
CA SER A 706 16.95 56.16 -45.85
C SER A 706 16.77 55.47 -44.50
N TYR A 707 17.44 55.99 -43.47
CA TYR A 707 17.36 55.47 -42.10
C TYR A 707 16.76 56.51 -41.15
N GLY A 708 15.77 56.09 -40.35
CA GLY A 708 15.13 56.93 -39.34
C GLY A 708 15.66 56.63 -37.94
N ALA A 709 15.86 57.66 -37.11
CA ALA A 709 16.30 57.48 -35.73
C ALA A 709 15.19 56.83 -34.88
N GLN A 710 15.58 55.89 -34.03
CA GLN A 710 14.71 55.14 -33.14
C GLN A 710 15.35 55.01 -31.76
N THR A 711 14.50 54.92 -30.74
CA THR A 711 14.91 54.70 -29.36
C THR A 711 14.05 53.61 -28.74
N ASP A 712 14.67 52.70 -27.99
CA ASP A 712 14.00 51.72 -27.15
C ASP A 712 14.54 51.83 -25.72
N THR A 713 13.65 51.74 -24.73
CA THR A 713 14.03 51.81 -23.32
C THR A 713 13.69 50.47 -22.66
N GLN A 714 14.74 49.72 -22.31
CA GLN A 714 14.61 48.42 -21.66
C GLN A 714 14.66 48.60 -20.13
N ALA A 715 13.59 48.18 -19.45
CA ALA A 715 13.64 47.90 -18.03
C ALA A 715 14.62 46.73 -17.78
N VAL A 716 15.48 46.87 -16.77
CA VAL A 716 16.73 46.12 -16.63
C VAL A 716 16.55 44.68 -16.09
N ILE A 717 15.36 44.09 -16.21
CA ILE A 717 15.03 42.75 -15.71
C ILE A 717 14.41 41.92 -16.86
N PRO A 718 14.77 40.63 -17.04
CA PRO A 718 15.69 39.80 -16.26
C PRO A 718 17.13 39.72 -16.81
N VAL A 719 18.08 39.25 -15.99
CA VAL A 719 19.44 38.87 -16.42
C VAL A 719 19.51 37.35 -16.60
N THR A 720 20.11 36.91 -17.69
CA THR A 720 20.34 35.49 -17.95
C THR A 720 21.82 35.17 -17.73
N LEU A 721 22.09 34.17 -16.89
CA LEU A 721 23.41 33.63 -16.65
C LEU A 721 23.58 32.36 -17.47
N ASP A 722 24.57 32.36 -18.33
CA ASP A 722 25.01 31.18 -19.07
C ASP A 722 25.98 30.41 -18.17
N LEU A 723 25.52 29.30 -17.57
CA LEU A 723 26.25 28.65 -16.47
C LEU A 723 27.33 27.70 -16.99
N LEU A 724 27.07 26.97 -18.07
CA LEU A 724 27.97 25.93 -18.58
C LEU A 724 28.23 26.05 -20.09
N PRO A 725 28.84 27.17 -20.56
CA PRO A 725 29.11 27.37 -21.99
C PRO A 725 30.04 26.29 -22.53
N GLY A 726 29.64 25.66 -23.65
CA GLY A 726 30.42 24.61 -24.31
C GLY A 726 30.25 23.20 -23.72
N ILE A 727 29.42 23.03 -22.68
CA ILE A 727 29.10 21.73 -22.08
C ILE A 727 27.69 21.30 -22.52
N SER A 728 27.56 20.06 -22.99
CA SER A 728 26.29 19.50 -23.47
C SER A 728 25.45 18.80 -22.40
N GLU A 729 26.02 18.54 -21.22
CA GLU A 729 25.39 17.82 -20.11
C GLU A 729 24.40 18.70 -19.33
N ASN A 730 23.32 18.10 -18.83
CA ASN A 730 22.29 18.81 -18.06
C ASN A 730 22.72 19.00 -16.61
N ILE A 731 22.26 20.07 -15.97
CA ILE A 731 22.49 20.33 -14.54
C ILE A 731 21.58 19.43 -13.70
N LEU A 732 22.12 18.77 -12.67
CA LEU A 732 21.33 18.02 -11.68
C LEU A 732 20.48 19.01 -10.84
N PRO A 733 19.15 18.82 -10.75
CA PRO A 733 18.31 19.65 -9.89
C PRO A 733 18.76 19.67 -8.43
N GLY A 734 18.78 20.86 -7.82
CA GLY A 734 19.23 21.07 -6.44
C GLY A 734 20.75 21.04 -6.24
N SER A 735 21.54 20.81 -7.30
CA SER A 735 23.01 20.76 -7.22
C SER A 735 23.70 22.10 -7.47
N LEU A 736 22.96 23.08 -8.00
CA LEU A 736 23.54 24.33 -8.47
C LEU A 736 23.70 25.34 -7.32
N MET A 737 24.92 25.86 -7.21
CA MET A 737 25.28 26.95 -6.34
C MET A 737 26.34 27.83 -7.00
N PHE A 738 26.13 29.14 -7.03
CA PHE A 738 27.07 30.08 -7.62
C PHE A 738 27.08 31.42 -6.88
N THR A 739 28.14 32.21 -7.08
CA THR A 739 28.22 33.59 -6.60
C THR A 739 28.23 34.57 -7.76
N TRP A 740 27.48 35.67 -7.59
CA TRP A 740 27.41 36.76 -8.53
C TRP A 740 27.02 38.07 -7.82
N GLY A 741 27.77 39.16 -8.03
CA GLY A 741 27.47 40.45 -7.39
C GLY A 741 27.51 40.42 -5.86
N ALA A 742 28.50 39.74 -5.28
CA ALA A 742 28.68 39.48 -3.83
C ALA A 742 27.60 38.60 -3.15
N ASP A 743 26.50 38.32 -3.83
CA ASP A 743 25.45 37.41 -3.36
C ASP A 743 25.78 35.95 -3.74
N THR A 744 25.31 35.03 -2.89
CA THR A 744 25.34 33.58 -3.15
C THR A 744 23.93 33.11 -3.50
N TYR A 745 23.82 32.37 -4.60
CA TYR A 745 22.58 31.82 -5.12
C TYR A 745 22.59 30.30 -4.99
N VAL A 746 21.47 29.75 -4.52
CA VAL A 746 21.27 28.33 -4.31
C VAL A 746 20.00 27.90 -5.04
N ASP A 747 20.09 26.82 -5.81
CA ASP A 747 18.94 26.17 -6.43
C ASP A 747 18.17 25.32 -5.42
N ARG A 748 16.85 25.53 -5.36
CA ARG A 748 15.91 24.66 -4.66
C ARG A 748 14.74 24.34 -5.59
N SER A 749 14.82 23.19 -6.24
CA SER A 749 13.75 22.65 -7.10
C SER A 749 13.33 23.59 -8.24
N GLY A 750 14.31 24.20 -8.92
CA GLY A 750 14.10 25.03 -10.12
C GLY A 750 13.96 26.51 -9.82
N VAL A 751 13.93 26.89 -8.54
CA VAL A 751 13.87 28.27 -8.06
C VAL A 751 15.19 28.65 -7.39
N LEU A 752 15.73 29.80 -7.77
CA LEU A 752 16.96 30.35 -7.18
C LEU A 752 16.63 31.20 -5.96
N TYR A 753 17.28 30.89 -4.84
CA TYR A 753 17.17 31.63 -3.60
C TYR A 753 18.49 32.32 -3.25
N LYS A 754 18.39 33.51 -2.63
CA LYS A 754 19.52 34.22 -2.01
C LYS A 754 19.26 34.52 -0.53
N GLY A 755 20.34 34.80 0.21
CA GLY A 755 20.27 35.25 1.60
C GLY A 755 19.63 34.21 2.54
N ILE A 756 19.99 32.94 2.39
CA ILE A 756 19.42 31.85 3.19
C ILE A 756 19.85 31.98 4.65
N SER A 757 18.86 32.13 5.54
CA SER A 757 19.09 32.20 6.97
C SER A 757 19.47 30.85 7.56
N SER A 758 20.56 30.81 8.34
CA SER A 758 20.96 29.60 9.07
C SER A 758 20.02 29.23 10.23
N THR A 759 19.07 30.09 10.62
CA THR A 759 18.16 29.83 11.76
C THR A 759 16.77 29.38 11.30
N THR A 760 16.30 29.87 10.15
CA THR A 760 14.95 29.60 9.64
C THR A 760 14.94 28.82 8.32
N ASN A 761 16.10 28.61 7.70
CA ASN A 761 16.26 28.04 6.36
C ASN A 761 15.53 28.83 5.24
N ALA A 762 14.98 30.00 5.55
CA ALA A 762 14.27 30.84 4.60
C ALA A 762 15.26 31.68 3.79
N GLY A 763 14.98 31.83 2.50
CA GLY A 763 15.69 32.73 1.59
C GLY A 763 14.71 33.51 0.74
N THR A 764 15.19 34.52 0.02
CA THR A 764 14.39 35.29 -0.93
C THR A 764 14.46 34.63 -2.31
N ALA A 765 13.32 34.30 -2.92
CA ALA A 765 13.27 33.79 -4.29
C ALA A 765 13.58 34.92 -5.29
N VAL A 766 14.53 34.69 -6.20
CA VAL A 766 15.11 35.74 -7.06
C VAL A 766 15.25 35.33 -8.53
N GLY A 767 14.86 34.11 -8.89
CA GLY A 767 14.99 33.62 -10.25
C GLY A 767 14.63 32.15 -10.40
N SER A 768 14.90 31.60 -11.58
CA SER A 768 14.70 30.20 -11.94
C SER A 768 15.90 29.62 -12.67
N VAL A 769 15.98 28.29 -12.73
CA VAL A 769 17.00 27.53 -13.45
C VAL A 769 16.36 26.72 -14.57
N ASP A 770 16.94 26.77 -15.76
CA ASP A 770 16.70 25.82 -16.82
C ASP A 770 17.84 24.79 -16.85
N TYR A 771 17.55 23.59 -16.35
CA TYR A 771 18.53 22.50 -16.20
C TYR A 771 19.02 21.96 -17.55
N ALA A 772 18.14 21.92 -18.56
CA ALA A 772 18.45 21.45 -19.90
C ALA A 772 19.12 22.55 -20.72
N GLY A 773 18.67 23.80 -20.59
CA GLY A 773 19.27 24.97 -21.22
C GLY A 773 20.58 25.43 -20.56
N ARG A 774 20.91 24.93 -19.36
CA ARG A 774 22.11 25.31 -18.57
C ARG A 774 22.17 26.82 -18.28
N THR A 775 21.00 27.43 -18.13
CA THR A 775 20.89 28.87 -17.85
C THR A 775 20.17 29.13 -16.53
N ALA A 776 20.52 30.21 -15.87
CA ALA A 776 19.80 30.76 -14.73
C ALA A 776 19.23 32.13 -15.10
N THR A 777 17.95 32.38 -14.82
CA THR A 777 17.32 33.67 -15.08
C THR A 777 17.01 34.35 -13.76
N LEU A 778 17.60 35.52 -13.52
CA LEU A 778 17.39 36.31 -12.31
C LEU A 778 16.42 37.45 -12.58
N SER A 779 15.31 37.46 -11.84
CA SER A 779 14.28 38.50 -11.87
C SER A 779 14.62 39.67 -10.94
N THR A 780 15.54 39.48 -9.99
CA THR A 780 16.07 40.55 -9.12
C THR A 780 17.55 40.34 -8.86
N TYR A 781 18.34 41.42 -8.84
CA TYR A 781 19.77 41.37 -8.58
C TYR A 781 20.30 42.71 -8.07
N SER A 782 21.50 42.70 -7.49
CA SER A 782 22.15 43.89 -6.92
C SER A 782 22.77 44.77 -8.02
N ALA A 783 22.64 46.09 -7.89
CA ALA A 783 23.23 47.06 -8.82
C ALA A 783 24.77 47.03 -8.75
N GLY A 784 25.44 47.33 -9.86
CA GLY A 784 26.90 47.40 -9.94
C GLY A 784 27.65 46.05 -9.93
N ALA A 785 26.95 44.93 -10.09
CA ALA A 785 27.55 43.59 -10.17
C ALA A 785 28.29 43.38 -11.50
N GLY A 786 29.54 42.91 -11.48
CA GLY A 786 30.31 42.61 -12.70
C GLY A 786 29.80 41.39 -13.48
N SER A 787 30.37 41.12 -14.66
CA SER A 787 29.89 40.03 -15.55
C SER A 787 30.29 38.61 -15.13
N ALA A 788 31.36 38.47 -14.34
CA ALA A 788 31.90 37.17 -13.95
C ALA A 788 31.03 36.45 -12.92
N VAL A 789 30.66 35.20 -13.21
CA VAL A 789 29.92 34.31 -12.31
C VAL A 789 30.87 33.19 -11.88
N THR A 790 30.92 32.90 -10.58
CA THR A 790 31.74 31.80 -10.05
C THR A 790 30.84 30.64 -9.62
N LEU A 791 30.97 29.49 -10.29
CA LEU A 791 30.30 28.25 -9.90
C LEU A 791 30.98 27.64 -8.67
N LEU A 792 30.22 27.56 -7.57
CA LEU A 792 30.67 26.99 -6.31
C LEU A 792 30.34 25.50 -6.19
N ALA A 793 29.18 25.10 -6.69
CA ALA A 793 28.77 23.70 -6.80
C ALA A 793 27.85 23.54 -8.01
N CYS A 794 28.02 22.45 -8.74
CA CYS A 794 27.14 22.05 -9.83
C CYS A 794 27.51 20.63 -10.20
N LEU A 795 26.53 19.74 -10.20
CA LEU A 795 26.69 18.39 -10.71
C LEU A 795 26.01 18.33 -12.08
N THR A 796 26.72 17.86 -13.10
CA THR A 796 26.13 17.61 -14.42
C THR A 796 26.00 16.12 -14.67
N THR A 797 25.04 15.78 -15.53
CA THR A 797 24.75 14.41 -15.91
C THR A 797 24.56 14.28 -17.42
N ASN A 798 25.02 13.16 -17.97
CA ASN A 798 25.02 12.88 -19.41
C ASN A 798 23.68 12.35 -19.94
N ALA A 799 22.86 11.70 -19.11
CA ALA A 799 21.43 11.43 -19.28
C ALA A 799 20.94 10.61 -18.06
N GLY A 800 19.72 10.83 -17.57
CA GLY A 800 19.05 9.91 -16.63
C GLY A 800 18.49 10.51 -15.34
N PHE A 801 17.53 11.45 -15.46
CA PHE A 801 16.57 11.77 -14.38
C PHE A 801 15.14 11.69 -14.88
N SER A 802 14.90 10.83 -15.86
CA SER A 802 13.58 10.67 -16.45
C SER A 802 13.09 9.27 -16.18
N VAL A 803 11.92 9.18 -15.58
CA VAL A 803 11.08 8.00 -15.66
C VAL A 803 9.94 8.29 -16.62
N ASN A 804 9.59 7.31 -17.45
CA ASN A 804 8.35 7.27 -18.22
C ASN A 804 7.29 6.40 -17.52
N ALA A 805 7.66 5.74 -16.42
CA ALA A 805 6.77 4.89 -15.63
C ALA A 805 7.20 4.79 -14.17
N MET A 806 6.25 4.50 -13.29
CA MET A 806 6.51 4.31 -11.87
C MET A 806 5.48 3.37 -11.26
N THR A 807 5.95 2.36 -10.51
CA THR A 807 5.09 1.49 -9.69
C THR A 807 5.49 1.62 -8.23
N PHE A 808 4.52 1.90 -7.34
CA PHE A 808 4.78 2.06 -5.91
C PHE A 808 3.56 1.71 -5.06
N ARG A 809 3.78 1.51 -3.75
CA ARG A 809 2.68 1.38 -2.77
C ARG A 809 2.51 2.66 -1.96
N THR A 810 1.27 2.96 -1.55
CA THR A 810 1.00 3.94 -0.51
C THR A 810 1.46 3.43 0.88
N GLN A 811 1.69 4.34 1.82
CA GLN A 811 2.07 3.95 3.20
C GLN A 811 0.92 3.30 3.99
N GLY A 812 -0.33 3.41 3.52
CA GLY A 812 -1.48 2.73 4.10
C GLY A 812 -2.49 2.32 3.04
N SER A 813 -3.29 1.32 3.38
CA SER A 813 -4.37 0.77 2.59
C SER A 813 -5.47 0.24 3.54
N PRO A 814 -6.75 0.20 3.11
CA PRO A 814 -7.27 0.66 1.83
C PRO A 814 -7.37 2.20 1.73
N LEU A 815 -7.29 2.71 0.51
CA LEU A 815 -7.46 4.12 0.17
C LEU A 815 -8.95 4.46 0.01
N ARG A 816 -9.34 5.69 0.36
CA ARG A 816 -10.65 6.21 -0.05
C ARG A 816 -10.66 6.36 -1.57
N VAL A 817 -11.71 5.84 -2.19
CA VAL A 817 -11.96 5.97 -3.64
C VAL A 817 -11.92 7.44 -4.07
N GLY A 818 -11.22 7.71 -5.17
CA GLY A 818 -11.04 9.06 -5.74
C GLY A 818 -10.18 10.02 -4.91
N SER A 819 -9.44 9.53 -3.89
CA SER A 819 -8.64 10.41 -3.01
C SER A 819 -7.17 10.57 -3.44
N LEU A 820 -6.62 9.65 -4.25
CA LEU A 820 -5.21 9.66 -4.61
C LEU A 820 -4.92 10.72 -5.69
N GLN A 821 -3.99 11.63 -5.39
CA GLN A 821 -3.50 12.67 -6.28
C GLN A 821 -1.99 12.53 -6.45
N ILE A 822 -1.49 12.73 -7.67
CA ILE A 822 -0.07 12.68 -8.03
C ILE A 822 0.36 14.03 -8.58
N THR A 823 1.54 14.49 -8.18
CA THR A 823 2.23 15.67 -8.71
C THR A 823 3.63 15.28 -9.15
N GLY A 824 4.06 15.72 -10.34
CA GLY A 824 5.41 15.50 -10.86
C GLY A 824 5.91 16.69 -11.67
N VAL A 825 7.18 16.67 -12.08
CA VAL A 825 7.81 17.72 -12.90
C VAL A 825 8.44 17.11 -14.14
N ARG A 826 8.17 17.69 -15.32
CA ARG A 826 8.73 17.23 -16.59
C ARG A 826 10.22 17.59 -16.73
N VAL A 827 10.99 16.72 -17.37
CA VAL A 827 12.43 16.92 -17.62
C VAL A 827 12.70 17.92 -18.75
N ASP A 828 11.85 17.96 -19.76
CA ASP A 828 12.07 18.70 -21.00
C ASP A 828 11.82 20.21 -20.89
N ASN A 829 10.82 20.61 -20.11
CA ASN A 829 10.39 22.02 -20.02
C ASN A 829 10.16 22.52 -18.57
N ALA A 830 10.50 21.71 -17.56
CA ALA A 830 10.32 22.01 -16.13
C ALA A 830 8.86 22.30 -15.72
N GLN A 831 7.85 21.91 -16.51
CA GLN A 831 6.45 22.09 -16.17
C GLN A 831 6.02 21.12 -15.06
N VAL A 832 5.33 21.65 -14.04
CA VAL A 832 4.64 20.85 -13.01
C VAL A 832 3.37 20.24 -13.61
N VAL A 833 3.18 18.93 -13.42
CA VAL A 833 2.03 18.16 -13.90
C VAL A 833 1.34 17.50 -12.71
N THR A 834 0.00 17.47 -12.72
CA THR A 834 -0.82 16.85 -11.67
C THR A 834 -1.89 15.95 -12.27
N ALA A 835 -2.27 14.89 -11.54
CA ALA A 835 -3.41 14.04 -11.88
C ALA A 835 -4.08 13.48 -10.62
N THR A 836 -5.38 13.21 -10.72
CA THR A 836 -6.18 12.61 -9.65
C THR A 836 -6.83 11.33 -10.19
N ALA A 837 -6.82 10.27 -9.39
CA ALA A 837 -7.52 9.03 -9.74
C ALA A 837 -9.03 9.22 -9.64
N ASP A 838 -9.79 8.66 -10.58
CA ASP A 838 -11.25 8.69 -10.55
C ASP A 838 -11.85 7.64 -9.58
N ALA A 839 -13.18 7.47 -9.64
CA ALA A 839 -13.89 6.51 -8.79
C ALA A 839 -13.55 5.04 -9.08
N ASN A 840 -12.97 4.74 -10.24
CA ASN A 840 -12.50 3.41 -10.62
C ASN A 840 -10.99 3.25 -10.37
N GLY A 841 -10.35 4.24 -9.73
CA GLY A 841 -8.92 4.23 -9.50
C GLY A 841 -8.09 4.53 -10.74
N ILE A 842 -8.66 5.11 -11.81
CA ILE A 842 -7.95 5.37 -13.07
C ILE A 842 -7.40 6.80 -13.11
N PHE A 843 -6.14 6.94 -13.53
CA PHE A 843 -5.54 8.22 -13.91
C PHE A 843 -5.66 8.38 -15.43
N ASN A 844 -6.35 9.43 -15.88
CA ASN A 844 -6.47 9.77 -17.30
C ASN A 844 -6.17 11.24 -17.58
N GLY A 845 -5.02 11.72 -17.08
CA GLY A 845 -4.53 13.06 -17.38
C GLY A 845 -3.91 13.18 -18.78
N SER A 846 -3.48 14.40 -19.12
CA SER A 846 -2.75 14.69 -20.36
C SER A 846 -1.30 14.17 -20.37
N VAL A 847 -0.72 13.97 -19.19
CA VAL A 847 0.66 13.48 -19.01
C VAL A 847 0.71 12.25 -18.12
N ILE A 848 0.04 12.29 -16.95
CA ILE A 848 0.03 11.17 -16.01
C ILE A 848 -1.18 10.30 -16.31
N LYS A 849 -0.94 9.04 -16.67
CA LYS A 849 -1.95 8.03 -16.94
C LYS A 849 -1.64 6.74 -16.15
N GLY A 850 -2.63 5.89 -15.91
CA GLY A 850 -2.42 4.64 -15.16
C GLY A 850 -3.56 4.29 -14.21
N SER A 851 -3.28 3.53 -13.16
CA SER A 851 -4.28 3.09 -12.19
C SER A 851 -3.75 2.98 -10.76
N VAL A 852 -4.66 2.98 -9.79
CA VAL A 852 -4.42 2.63 -8.40
C VAL A 852 -5.44 1.56 -7.97
N ASP A 853 -4.93 0.52 -7.34
CA ASP A 853 -5.77 -0.42 -6.60
C ASP A 853 -5.97 0.13 -5.18
N VAL A 854 -7.21 0.56 -4.89
CA VAL A 854 -7.55 1.15 -3.59
C VAL A 854 -7.49 0.15 -2.45
N SER A 855 -7.61 -1.16 -2.72
CA SER A 855 -7.57 -2.20 -1.70
C SER A 855 -6.14 -2.48 -1.24
N THR A 856 -5.20 -2.59 -2.19
CA THR A 856 -3.79 -2.87 -1.90
C THR A 856 -2.96 -1.61 -1.70
N GLY A 857 -3.40 -0.48 -2.23
CA GLY A 857 -2.65 0.78 -2.27
C GLY A 857 -1.55 0.83 -3.34
N ILE A 858 -1.55 -0.12 -4.29
CA ILE A 858 -0.57 -0.16 -5.39
C ILE A 858 -0.98 0.83 -6.47
N ALA A 859 -0.09 1.75 -6.84
CA ALA A 859 -0.27 2.67 -7.95
C ALA A 859 0.71 2.33 -9.09
N ARG A 860 0.18 2.27 -10.31
CA ARG A 860 0.90 1.99 -11.57
C ARG A 860 0.72 3.18 -12.50
N LEU A 861 1.81 3.90 -12.76
CA LEU A 861 1.79 5.14 -13.54
C LEU A 861 2.62 4.99 -14.82
N ARG A 862 2.13 5.61 -15.88
CA ARG A 862 2.84 5.90 -17.14
C ARG A 862 2.78 7.40 -17.40
N PHE A 863 3.90 7.97 -17.84
CA PHE A 863 4.02 9.37 -18.20
C PHE A 863 4.08 9.48 -19.73
N THR A 864 2.91 9.68 -20.34
CA THR A 864 2.77 9.71 -21.80
C THR A 864 1.57 10.54 -22.22
N SER A 865 1.65 11.12 -23.41
CA SER A 865 0.49 11.73 -24.08
C SER A 865 -0.47 10.68 -24.65
N ASN A 866 -0.01 9.46 -24.97
CA ASN A 866 -0.81 8.38 -25.52
C ASN A 866 -0.40 7.01 -24.93
N LEU A 867 -1.32 6.31 -24.26
CA LEU A 867 -1.07 4.98 -23.70
C LEU A 867 -0.93 3.87 -24.77
N ASP A 868 -1.52 4.07 -25.95
CA ASP A 868 -1.55 3.06 -27.02
C ASP A 868 -0.30 3.09 -27.90
N ASP A 869 0.58 4.08 -27.69
CA ASP A 869 1.82 4.20 -28.45
C ASP A 869 2.88 3.23 -27.93
N GLN A 870 3.18 2.21 -28.73
CA GLN A 870 4.21 1.21 -28.44
C GLN A 870 5.60 1.62 -28.91
N THR A 871 5.72 2.75 -29.61
CA THR A 871 7.01 3.23 -30.16
C THR A 871 7.81 4.06 -29.16
N GLY A 872 7.16 4.52 -28.07
CA GLY A 872 7.75 5.42 -27.08
C GLY A 872 7.86 6.88 -27.55
N ALA A 873 7.34 7.24 -28.73
CA ALA A 873 7.41 8.60 -29.27
C ALA A 873 6.58 9.61 -28.47
N SER A 874 5.55 9.13 -27.78
CA SER A 874 4.64 9.92 -26.94
C SER A 874 5.04 10.00 -25.47
N ASP A 875 6.12 9.33 -25.07
CA ASP A 875 6.64 9.30 -23.70
C ASP A 875 7.07 10.69 -23.26
N ILE A 876 6.64 11.06 -22.05
CA ILE A 876 6.95 12.36 -21.45
C ILE A 876 7.83 12.11 -20.23
N PRO A 877 9.13 12.41 -20.30
CA PRO A 877 10.05 12.15 -19.21
C PRO A 877 9.73 13.01 -17.98
N VAL A 878 9.54 12.36 -16.82
CA VAL A 878 9.26 13.02 -15.53
C VAL A 878 10.41 12.78 -14.55
N ILE A 879 10.71 13.78 -13.72
CA ILE A 879 11.74 13.70 -12.67
C ILE A 879 11.21 12.86 -11.50
N PRO A 880 11.74 11.65 -11.24
CA PRO A 880 11.24 10.76 -10.19
C PRO A 880 11.39 11.38 -8.79
N LEU A 881 12.46 12.16 -8.57
CA LEU A 881 12.69 12.89 -7.32
C LEU A 881 11.60 13.92 -7.00
N LEU A 882 10.86 14.39 -7.99
CA LEU A 882 9.82 15.40 -7.79
C LEU A 882 8.42 14.80 -7.88
N LEU A 883 8.31 13.47 -7.83
CA LEU A 883 7.04 12.76 -7.82
C LEU A 883 6.50 12.65 -6.38
N ARG A 884 5.37 13.30 -6.13
CA ARG A 884 4.68 13.35 -4.83
C ARG A 884 3.25 12.86 -4.95
N TYR A 885 2.70 12.34 -3.86
CA TYR A 885 1.29 11.96 -3.77
C TYR A 885 0.60 12.45 -2.50
N ASN A 886 -0.69 12.73 -2.63
CA ASN A 886 -1.62 12.96 -1.53
C ASN A 886 -2.72 11.91 -1.60
N GLY A 887 -3.25 11.47 -0.45
CA GLY A 887 -4.34 10.50 -0.43
C GLY A 887 -5.02 10.43 0.93
N VAL A 888 -6.13 9.72 1.01
CA VAL A 888 -6.85 9.46 2.27
C VAL A 888 -6.92 7.96 2.47
N VAL A 889 -6.48 7.49 3.64
CA VAL A 889 -6.60 6.08 4.05
C VAL A 889 -7.74 5.93 5.05
N PHE A 890 -8.43 4.79 4.96
CA PHE A 890 -9.36 4.41 6.01
C PHE A 890 -8.61 3.77 7.17
N THR A 891 -8.86 4.27 8.36
CA THR A 891 -8.45 3.65 9.63
C THR A 891 -9.70 3.30 10.40
N THR A 892 -9.79 2.11 10.97
CA THR A 892 -10.96 1.75 11.77
C THR A 892 -10.72 2.08 13.24
N LEU A 893 -11.71 2.71 13.85
CA LEU A 893 -11.74 2.93 15.29
C LEU A 893 -12.49 1.75 15.92
N PRO A 894 -11.81 0.94 16.75
CA PRO A 894 -12.52 -0.05 17.54
C PRO A 894 -13.48 0.67 18.49
N LEU A 895 -14.73 0.22 18.49
CA LEU A 895 -15.75 0.67 19.42
C LEU A 895 -15.46 0.14 20.83
N ASP A 896 -16.07 0.73 21.85
CA ASP A 896 -15.86 0.29 23.23
C ASP A 896 -16.37 -1.15 23.42
N ALA A 897 -15.53 -2.04 23.97
CA ALA A 897 -15.86 -3.44 24.22
C ALA A 897 -17.09 -3.61 25.12
N ASN A 898 -17.29 -2.71 26.09
CA ASN A 898 -18.46 -2.74 26.98
C ASN A 898 -19.76 -2.42 26.24
N LEU A 899 -19.67 -1.67 25.14
CA LEU A 899 -20.81 -1.24 24.35
C LEU A 899 -21.22 -2.29 23.32
N ILE A 900 -20.24 -2.96 22.71
CA ILE A 900 -20.47 -3.95 21.63
C ILE A 900 -20.55 -5.40 22.12
N GLY A 901 -20.03 -5.71 23.32
CA GLY A 901 -20.11 -7.03 23.95
C GLY A 901 -19.01 -8.03 23.57
N LEU A 902 -18.00 -7.60 22.80
CA LEU A 902 -16.76 -8.30 22.42
C LEU A 902 -15.60 -7.28 22.41
N ASP A 903 -14.37 -7.70 22.70
CA ASP A 903 -13.18 -6.84 22.53
C ASP A 903 -12.72 -6.79 21.06
N PRO A 904 -12.89 -5.65 20.36
CA PRO A 904 -12.54 -5.52 18.96
C PRO A 904 -11.03 -5.35 18.72
N VAL A 905 -10.23 -5.13 19.77
CA VAL A 905 -8.77 -4.96 19.64
C VAL A 905 -8.13 -6.24 19.13
N ARG A 906 -8.67 -7.39 19.54
CA ARG A 906 -8.17 -8.73 19.19
C ARG A 906 -8.77 -9.24 17.88
N LEU A 907 -9.75 -8.54 17.32
CA LEU A 907 -10.47 -8.92 16.09
C LEU A 907 -9.92 -8.16 14.88
N PRO A 908 -10.21 -8.61 13.63
CA PRO A 908 -9.82 -7.89 12.42
C PRO A 908 -10.20 -6.41 12.46
N ALA A 909 -9.35 -5.55 11.89
CA ALA A 909 -9.54 -4.11 11.97
C ALA A 909 -10.84 -3.65 11.32
N ASP A 910 -11.24 -4.27 10.22
CA ASP A 910 -12.51 -4.03 9.52
C ASP A 910 -13.71 -4.72 10.18
N GLY A 911 -13.47 -5.56 11.19
CA GLY A 911 -14.48 -6.31 11.92
C GLY A 911 -15.07 -7.50 11.18
N ARG A 912 -14.47 -7.88 10.05
CA ARG A 912 -14.94 -8.96 9.18
C ARG A 912 -14.12 -10.23 9.39
N VAL A 913 -14.77 -11.38 9.31
CA VAL A 913 -14.14 -12.70 9.47
C VAL A 913 -14.43 -13.58 8.25
N PRO A 914 -13.52 -14.49 7.88
CA PRO A 914 -13.75 -15.39 6.76
C PRO A 914 -14.89 -16.35 7.11
N GLN A 915 -15.89 -16.43 6.22
CA GLN A 915 -17.04 -17.34 6.34
C GLN A 915 -16.93 -18.57 5.44
N PHE A 916 -15.92 -18.63 4.56
CA PHE A 916 -15.54 -19.79 3.77
C PHE A 916 -14.06 -20.06 3.96
N ARG A 917 -13.68 -21.34 3.99
CA ARG A 917 -12.29 -21.80 4.06
C ARG A 917 -12.07 -23.04 3.21
N ASP A 918 -10.81 -23.28 2.89
CA ASP A 918 -10.39 -24.50 2.22
C ASP A 918 -10.82 -25.72 3.06
N SER A 919 -11.31 -26.75 2.37
CA SER A 919 -11.90 -27.97 2.97
C SER A 919 -13.23 -27.78 3.70
N ASP A 920 -13.85 -26.59 3.69
CA ASP A 920 -15.22 -26.45 4.18
C ASP A 920 -16.21 -27.16 3.26
N VAL A 921 -17.29 -27.68 3.84
CA VAL A 921 -18.43 -28.18 3.07
C VAL A 921 -19.29 -26.98 2.66
N LEU A 922 -19.48 -26.82 1.35
CA LEU A 922 -20.32 -25.79 0.75
C LEU A 922 -21.63 -26.39 0.27
N VAL A 923 -22.71 -25.63 0.45
CA VAL A 923 -24.02 -25.92 -0.13
C VAL A 923 -24.40 -24.75 -1.04
N VAL A 924 -24.40 -25.02 -2.35
CA VAL A 924 -24.88 -24.07 -3.36
C VAL A 924 -26.36 -24.34 -3.58
N ARG A 925 -27.21 -23.32 -3.45
CA ARG A 925 -28.67 -23.47 -3.53
C ARG A 925 -29.31 -22.40 -4.41
N HIS A 926 -30.42 -22.77 -5.04
CA HIS A 926 -31.27 -21.83 -5.76
C HIS A 926 -32.73 -22.32 -5.78
N VAL A 927 -33.65 -21.43 -5.40
CA VAL A 927 -35.10 -21.65 -5.45
C VAL A 927 -35.64 -20.92 -6.68
N ALA A 928 -36.36 -21.63 -7.55
CA ALA A 928 -37.08 -20.99 -8.65
C ALA A 928 -38.58 -21.16 -8.43
N GLU A 929 -39.34 -20.21 -8.97
CA GLU A 929 -40.79 -20.17 -8.86
C GLU A 929 -41.43 -20.46 -10.23
N THR A 930 -42.41 -21.35 -10.25
CA THR A 930 -43.23 -21.65 -11.43
C THR A 930 -44.69 -21.36 -11.11
N THR A 931 -45.27 -20.35 -11.75
CA THR A 931 -46.67 -19.98 -11.54
C THR A 931 -47.61 -20.89 -12.33
N VAL A 932 -48.62 -21.43 -11.66
CA VAL A 932 -49.68 -22.28 -12.21
C VAL A 932 -51.02 -21.59 -12.02
N ALA A 933 -51.49 -20.92 -13.07
CA ALA A 933 -52.69 -20.09 -13.01
C ALA A 933 -53.97 -20.89 -12.74
N ASN A 934 -54.12 -22.05 -13.38
CA ASN A 934 -55.32 -22.88 -13.32
C ASN A 934 -54.93 -24.36 -13.13
N PRO A 935 -54.67 -24.83 -11.91
CA PRO A 935 -54.32 -26.23 -11.65
C PRO A 935 -55.54 -27.13 -11.88
N ILE A 936 -55.38 -28.15 -12.72
CA ILE A 936 -56.43 -29.12 -13.04
C ILE A 936 -56.20 -30.39 -12.21
N ALA A 937 -57.22 -30.86 -11.49
CA ALA A 937 -57.15 -32.05 -10.66
C ALA A 937 -56.67 -33.29 -11.46
N GLY A 938 -55.72 -34.04 -10.90
CA GLY A 938 -55.11 -35.21 -11.55
C GLY A 938 -54.05 -34.91 -12.62
N ASN A 939 -53.88 -33.66 -13.07
CA ASN A 939 -52.86 -33.33 -14.06
C ASN A 939 -51.46 -33.21 -13.42
N THR A 940 -50.44 -33.51 -14.23
CA THR A 940 -49.04 -33.36 -13.86
C THR A 940 -48.44 -32.12 -14.53
N VAL A 941 -47.78 -31.28 -13.74
CA VAL A 941 -46.94 -30.14 -14.17
C VAL A 941 -45.49 -30.60 -14.20
N GLN A 942 -44.83 -30.42 -15.35
CA GLN A 942 -43.39 -30.65 -15.51
C GLN A 942 -42.63 -29.35 -15.22
N LEU A 943 -41.63 -29.45 -14.34
CA LEU A 943 -40.73 -28.34 -14.00
C LEU A 943 -39.50 -28.33 -14.94
N ALA A 944 -38.83 -27.18 -15.00
CA ALA A 944 -37.67 -26.97 -15.88
C ALA A 944 -36.42 -27.74 -15.43
N ARG A 945 -36.31 -28.05 -14.13
CA ARG A 945 -35.17 -28.75 -13.52
C ARG A 945 -35.56 -30.17 -13.10
N GLN A 946 -34.56 -31.00 -12.84
CA GLN A 946 -34.66 -32.36 -12.33
C GLN A 946 -33.77 -32.50 -11.09
N GLN A 947 -33.94 -33.58 -10.32
CA GLN A 947 -33.18 -33.86 -9.09
C GLN A 947 -33.29 -32.76 -8.01
N GLN A 948 -34.49 -32.21 -7.82
CA GLN A 948 -34.71 -31.16 -6.81
C GLN A 948 -34.49 -31.64 -5.38
N ALA A 949 -33.98 -30.75 -4.54
CA ALA A 949 -33.89 -30.91 -3.09
C ALA A 949 -35.26 -30.77 -2.39
N ALA A 950 -36.15 -29.93 -2.92
CA ALA A 950 -37.53 -29.78 -2.43
C ALA A 950 -38.44 -29.24 -3.54
N ILE A 951 -39.72 -29.60 -3.48
CA ILE A 951 -40.77 -29.01 -4.33
C ILE A 951 -41.98 -28.76 -3.43
N GLU A 952 -42.35 -27.48 -3.31
CA GLU A 952 -43.43 -27.02 -2.44
C GLU A 952 -44.39 -26.13 -3.24
N VAL A 953 -45.66 -26.11 -2.84
CA VAL A 953 -46.71 -25.36 -3.55
C VAL A 953 -47.32 -24.35 -2.60
N PHE A 954 -47.35 -23.10 -3.03
CA PHE A 954 -47.92 -21.97 -2.30
C PHE A 954 -49.02 -21.31 -3.12
N ASP A 955 -49.84 -20.48 -2.50
CA ASP A 955 -50.62 -19.47 -3.23
C ASP A 955 -49.82 -18.17 -3.44
N GLY A 956 -50.42 -17.20 -4.14
CA GLY A 956 -49.81 -15.89 -4.37
C GLY A 956 -49.53 -15.06 -3.11
N ASN A 957 -50.08 -15.44 -1.95
CA ASN A 957 -49.82 -14.79 -0.66
C ASN A 957 -48.77 -15.56 0.17
N GLY A 958 -48.19 -16.64 -0.37
CA GLY A 958 -47.19 -17.44 0.32
C GLY A 958 -47.77 -18.46 1.31
N VAL A 959 -49.06 -18.78 1.23
CA VAL A 959 -49.68 -19.83 2.08
C VAL A 959 -49.47 -21.19 1.43
N ALA A 960 -48.92 -22.16 2.18
CA ALA A 960 -48.62 -23.50 1.66
C ALA A 960 -49.90 -24.33 1.43
N LEU A 961 -49.97 -24.99 0.27
CA LEU A 961 -51.03 -25.95 -0.05
C LEU A 961 -50.86 -27.21 0.80
N ARG A 962 -51.97 -27.76 1.30
CA ARG A 962 -51.95 -29.02 2.07
C ARG A 962 -51.19 -30.13 1.32
N PRO A 963 -50.23 -30.83 1.97
CA PRO A 963 -49.42 -31.87 1.31
C PRO A 963 -50.20 -33.00 0.67
N ALA A 964 -51.41 -33.32 1.16
CA ALA A 964 -52.27 -34.36 0.59
C ALA A 964 -52.91 -33.96 -0.76
N SER A 965 -52.86 -32.67 -1.12
CA SER A 965 -53.49 -32.13 -2.34
C SER A 965 -52.61 -32.25 -3.58
N TYR A 966 -51.38 -32.75 -3.46
CA TYR A 966 -50.47 -32.98 -4.58
C TYR A 966 -49.43 -34.07 -4.25
N SER A 967 -48.81 -34.65 -5.27
CA SER A 967 -47.63 -35.51 -5.13
C SER A 967 -46.49 -34.96 -5.97
N VAL A 968 -45.25 -35.19 -5.53
CA VAL A 968 -44.06 -34.68 -6.22
C VAL A 968 -43.13 -35.82 -6.60
N ASN A 969 -42.59 -35.77 -7.81
CA ASN A 969 -41.47 -36.58 -8.24
C ASN A 969 -40.25 -35.66 -8.39
N ARG A 970 -39.37 -35.68 -7.41
CA ARG A 970 -38.18 -34.81 -7.33
C ARG A 970 -37.08 -35.20 -8.29
N GLU A 971 -36.98 -36.48 -8.66
CA GLU A 971 -35.97 -36.94 -9.62
C GLU A 971 -36.30 -36.43 -11.03
N LEU A 972 -37.56 -36.55 -11.44
CA LEU A 972 -38.03 -36.12 -12.76
C LEU A 972 -38.52 -34.66 -12.80
N GLY A 973 -38.58 -33.97 -11.65
CA GLY A 973 -39.09 -32.61 -11.54
C GLY A 973 -40.55 -32.46 -11.93
N ARG A 974 -41.45 -33.21 -11.31
CA ARG A 974 -42.90 -33.19 -11.61
C ARG A 974 -43.76 -32.95 -10.38
N VAL A 975 -44.84 -32.21 -10.53
CA VAL A 975 -45.92 -32.04 -9.54
C VAL A 975 -47.21 -32.59 -10.10
N THR A 976 -47.84 -33.55 -9.43
CA THR A 976 -49.15 -34.10 -9.83
C THR A 976 -50.21 -33.63 -8.86
N TRP A 977 -51.24 -32.96 -9.35
CA TRP A 977 -52.35 -32.48 -8.53
C TRP A 977 -53.23 -33.64 -8.06
N GLY A 978 -53.70 -33.57 -6.82
CA GLY A 978 -54.66 -34.52 -6.28
C GLY A 978 -55.95 -34.57 -7.11
N ASN A 979 -56.68 -35.69 -7.02
CA ASN A 979 -57.99 -35.85 -7.62
C ASN A 979 -58.96 -36.42 -6.58
N PRO A 980 -59.84 -35.60 -5.95
CA PRO A 980 -60.04 -34.16 -6.20
C PRO A 980 -58.88 -33.29 -5.68
N LEU A 981 -58.64 -32.14 -6.32
CA LEU A 981 -57.71 -31.11 -5.84
C LEU A 981 -58.40 -30.23 -4.80
N VAL A 982 -57.89 -30.21 -3.57
CA VAL A 982 -58.43 -29.40 -2.47
C VAL A 982 -57.52 -28.20 -2.24
N LEU A 983 -58.01 -26.99 -2.54
CA LEU A 983 -57.29 -25.72 -2.39
C LEU A 983 -57.40 -25.18 -0.95
N GLN A 984 -56.78 -25.88 -0.01
CA GLN A 984 -56.75 -25.50 1.40
C GLN A 984 -55.35 -25.73 2.00
N ASP A 985 -55.04 -25.01 3.07
CA ASP A 985 -53.83 -25.21 3.87
C ASP A 985 -53.97 -26.44 4.78
N ALA A 986 -52.95 -26.72 5.59
CA ALA A 986 -52.99 -27.84 6.54
C ALA A 986 -54.04 -27.66 7.66
N ALA A 987 -54.47 -26.44 7.96
CA ALA A 987 -55.46 -26.09 8.98
C ALA A 987 -56.90 -26.05 8.42
N GLY A 988 -57.07 -26.18 7.10
CA GLY A 988 -58.36 -26.17 6.41
C GLY A 988 -58.80 -24.79 5.90
N ASN A 989 -57.95 -23.76 5.97
CA ASN A 989 -58.24 -22.45 5.41
C ASN A 989 -58.09 -22.47 3.88
N PRO A 990 -58.95 -21.77 3.12
CA PRO A 990 -58.91 -21.77 1.66
C PRO A 990 -57.67 -21.03 1.10
N LEU A 991 -57.09 -21.57 0.02
CA LEU A 991 -56.02 -20.92 -0.77
C LEU A 991 -56.60 -20.15 -1.96
N THR A 992 -55.85 -19.16 -2.44
CA THR A 992 -56.18 -18.38 -3.64
C THR A 992 -55.39 -18.85 -4.87
N LEU A 993 -55.92 -18.60 -6.07
CA LEU A 993 -55.18 -18.78 -7.33
C LEU A 993 -54.55 -17.44 -7.76
N PRO A 994 -53.42 -17.45 -8.48
CA PRO A 994 -52.67 -18.61 -8.99
C PRO A 994 -51.88 -19.35 -7.90
N LEU A 995 -51.57 -20.63 -8.14
CA LEU A 995 -50.60 -21.35 -7.32
C LEU A 995 -49.17 -21.07 -7.79
N VAL A 996 -48.21 -21.05 -6.88
CA VAL A 996 -46.78 -20.88 -7.15
C VAL A 996 -46.06 -22.13 -6.67
N VAL A 997 -45.47 -22.88 -7.60
CA VAL A 997 -44.60 -24.02 -7.29
C VAL A 997 -43.20 -23.50 -7.06
N ARG A 998 -42.67 -23.66 -5.85
CA ARG A 998 -41.27 -23.38 -5.53
C ARG A 998 -40.47 -24.66 -5.63
N ASP A 999 -39.52 -24.70 -6.56
CA ASP A 999 -38.61 -25.82 -6.73
C ASP A 999 -37.20 -25.42 -6.31
N ARG A 1000 -36.56 -26.20 -5.44
CA ARG A 1000 -35.23 -25.91 -4.89
C ARG A 1000 -34.24 -26.94 -5.36
N VAL A 1001 -33.12 -26.50 -5.92
CA VAL A 1001 -31.96 -27.36 -6.21
C VAL A 1001 -30.82 -27.02 -5.26
N GLU A 1002 -30.05 -28.03 -4.88
CA GLU A 1002 -28.93 -27.90 -3.95
C GLU A 1002 -27.78 -28.80 -4.37
N HIS A 1003 -26.57 -28.26 -4.37
CA HIS A 1003 -25.35 -29.00 -4.62
C HIS A 1003 -24.43 -28.87 -3.40
N MET A 1004 -24.16 -29.99 -2.75
CA MET A 1004 -23.20 -30.07 -1.65
C MET A 1004 -21.85 -30.52 -2.21
N THR A 1005 -20.80 -29.74 -1.95
CA THR A 1005 -19.44 -30.03 -2.42
C THR A 1005 -18.42 -29.51 -1.41
N MET A 1006 -17.16 -29.93 -1.53
CA MET A 1006 -16.08 -29.44 -0.70
C MET A 1006 -15.40 -28.24 -1.38
N CYS A 1007 -15.10 -27.21 -0.60
CA CYS A 1007 -14.30 -26.08 -1.05
C CYS A 1007 -12.85 -26.53 -1.23
N THR A 1008 -12.30 -26.42 -2.43
CA THR A 1008 -10.88 -26.73 -2.67
C THR A 1008 -9.98 -25.53 -2.39
N GLU A 1009 -10.52 -24.32 -2.57
CA GLU A 1009 -9.75 -23.08 -2.47
C GLU A 1009 -10.66 -21.86 -2.27
N VAL A 1010 -10.24 -20.91 -1.42
CA VAL A 1010 -10.93 -19.63 -1.17
C VAL A 1010 -10.05 -18.44 -1.52
N GLN A 1011 -10.57 -17.54 -2.36
CA GLN A 1011 -9.89 -16.30 -2.74
C GLN A 1011 -10.56 -15.05 -2.16
N ILE A 1012 -9.74 -14.05 -1.81
CA ILE A 1012 -10.20 -12.76 -1.26
C ILE A 1012 -11.14 -12.02 -2.23
N ASN A 1013 -10.97 -12.23 -3.54
CA ASN A 1013 -11.78 -11.61 -4.59
C ASN A 1013 -13.19 -12.22 -4.74
N GLY A 1014 -13.56 -13.20 -3.92
CA GLY A 1014 -14.86 -13.87 -4.00
C GLY A 1014 -14.83 -15.25 -4.68
N GLU A 1015 -13.73 -15.66 -5.30
CA GLU A 1015 -13.67 -16.93 -6.04
C GLU A 1015 -13.52 -18.14 -5.10
N LEU A 1016 -14.35 -19.15 -5.31
CA LEU A 1016 -14.37 -20.42 -4.57
C LEU A 1016 -14.16 -21.58 -5.55
N GLY A 1017 -13.16 -22.42 -5.28
CA GLY A 1017 -12.93 -23.68 -5.99
C GLY A 1017 -13.78 -24.81 -5.40
N LEU A 1018 -14.28 -25.70 -6.27
CA LEU A 1018 -15.18 -26.80 -5.92
C LEU A 1018 -14.55 -28.15 -6.24
N ALA A 1019 -14.72 -29.12 -5.35
CA ALA A 1019 -14.23 -30.48 -5.55
C ALA A 1019 -15.05 -31.27 -6.60
N SER A 1020 -16.29 -30.86 -6.87
CA SER A 1020 -17.18 -31.48 -7.85
C SER A 1020 -17.86 -30.44 -8.73
N PRO A 1021 -18.09 -30.76 -10.02
CA PRO A 1021 -18.70 -29.82 -10.95
C PRO A 1021 -20.19 -29.59 -10.61
N LEU A 1022 -20.64 -28.34 -10.77
CA LEU A 1022 -22.04 -27.97 -10.52
C LEU A 1022 -22.99 -28.65 -11.53
N PRO A 1023 -24.10 -29.27 -11.10
CA PRO A 1023 -24.99 -29.99 -12.00
C PRO A 1023 -26.06 -29.11 -12.66
N TRP A 1024 -26.29 -27.89 -12.17
CA TRP A 1024 -27.26 -26.94 -12.73
C TRP A 1024 -26.62 -25.59 -13.05
N ASN A 1025 -27.32 -24.81 -13.89
CA ASN A 1025 -27.03 -23.39 -14.05
C ASN A 1025 -27.57 -22.63 -12.84
N PHE A 1026 -26.75 -21.71 -12.32
CA PHE A 1026 -27.09 -20.87 -11.17
C PHE A 1026 -27.05 -19.38 -11.57
N PRO A 1027 -28.17 -18.65 -11.42
CA PRO A 1027 -28.20 -17.21 -11.69
C PRO A 1027 -27.37 -16.41 -10.67
N ALA A 1028 -26.81 -15.27 -11.11
CA ALA A 1028 -26.20 -14.29 -10.22
C ALA A 1028 -27.25 -13.69 -9.28
N GLU A 1029 -26.83 -13.25 -8.09
CA GLU A 1029 -27.60 -12.56 -7.04
C GLU A 1029 -28.74 -13.38 -6.41
N GLU A 1030 -29.37 -14.31 -7.14
CA GLU A 1030 -30.46 -15.17 -6.66
C GLU A 1030 -29.97 -16.49 -6.03
N ALA A 1031 -28.91 -17.08 -6.58
CA ALA A 1031 -28.30 -18.28 -6.01
C ALA A 1031 -27.43 -17.92 -4.80
N THR A 1032 -27.44 -18.77 -3.78
CA THR A 1032 -26.65 -18.54 -2.56
C THR A 1032 -25.71 -19.72 -2.29
N VAL A 1033 -24.57 -19.41 -1.70
CA VAL A 1033 -23.55 -20.37 -1.26
C VAL A 1033 -23.45 -20.26 0.25
N SER A 1034 -23.60 -21.39 0.95
CA SER A 1034 -23.52 -21.45 2.41
C SER A 1034 -22.44 -22.44 2.84
N SER A 1035 -21.66 -22.08 3.85
CA SER A 1035 -20.74 -23.02 4.49
C SER A 1035 -21.43 -23.76 5.64
N ALA A 1036 -21.09 -25.04 5.82
CA ALA A 1036 -21.76 -25.93 6.75
C ALA A 1036 -20.98 -26.16 8.04
N VAL A 1037 -21.66 -25.98 9.17
CA VAL A 1037 -21.20 -26.46 10.49
C VAL A 1037 -21.49 -27.95 10.55
N SER A 1038 -20.47 -28.80 10.56
CA SER A 1038 -20.63 -30.25 10.64
C SER A 1038 -20.32 -30.80 12.04
N TRP A 1039 -21.12 -31.76 12.50
CA TRP A 1039 -20.88 -32.52 13.73
C TRP A 1039 -20.50 -33.99 13.46
N GLY A 1040 -20.50 -34.41 12.20
CA GLY A 1040 -20.39 -35.83 11.85
C GLY A 1040 -21.67 -36.59 12.21
N ASP A 1041 -21.53 -37.85 12.61
CA ASP A 1041 -22.68 -38.67 12.99
C ASP A 1041 -23.11 -38.37 14.43
N LEU A 1042 -24.38 -38.00 14.61
CA LEU A 1042 -24.96 -37.79 15.93
C LEU A 1042 -25.69 -39.06 16.37
N GLN A 1043 -25.30 -39.60 17.51
CA GLN A 1043 -25.94 -40.78 18.10
C GLN A 1043 -25.77 -40.77 19.61
N SER A 1044 -26.84 -41.09 20.33
CA SER A 1044 -26.71 -41.37 21.77
C SER A 1044 -26.10 -42.75 22.01
N ARG A 1045 -25.06 -42.82 22.86
CA ARG A 1045 -24.39 -44.07 23.22
C ARG A 1045 -23.73 -43.98 24.60
N TYR A 1046 -23.43 -45.13 25.19
CA TYR A 1046 -22.56 -45.20 26.37
C TYR A 1046 -21.18 -45.68 25.96
N HIS A 1047 -20.17 -45.26 26.70
CA HIS A 1047 -18.80 -45.70 26.50
C HIS A 1047 -17.99 -45.64 27.80
N HIS A 1048 -16.77 -46.19 27.77
CA HIS A 1048 -15.82 -46.16 28.89
C HIS A 1048 -16.40 -46.74 30.20
N TRP A 1049 -17.02 -47.93 30.12
CA TRP A 1049 -17.54 -48.64 31.29
C TRP A 1049 -16.43 -49.33 32.09
N PHE A 1050 -16.27 -48.99 33.37
CA PHE A 1050 -15.34 -49.66 34.27
C PHE A 1050 -15.81 -49.62 35.72
N THR A 1051 -15.16 -50.42 36.56
CA THR A 1051 -15.49 -50.56 37.99
C THR A 1051 -14.31 -50.16 38.88
N GLN A 1052 -14.58 -49.60 40.06
CA GLN A 1052 -13.60 -49.25 41.07
C GLN A 1052 -14.02 -49.80 42.43
N LYS A 1053 -13.05 -50.31 43.18
CA LYS A 1053 -13.28 -50.89 44.52
C LYS A 1053 -13.61 -49.83 45.58
N ALA A 1054 -13.12 -48.62 45.42
CA ALA A 1054 -13.38 -47.52 46.34
C ALA A 1054 -13.66 -46.21 45.58
N TRP A 1055 -14.80 -45.59 45.89
CA TRP A 1055 -15.15 -44.25 45.45
C TRP A 1055 -14.67 -43.20 46.46
N ASN A 1056 -13.80 -42.29 46.01
CA ASN A 1056 -13.34 -41.18 46.84
C ASN A 1056 -14.30 -39.99 46.70
N THR A 1057 -15.09 -39.70 47.72
CA THR A 1057 -16.02 -38.56 47.71
C THR A 1057 -15.33 -37.20 47.83
N GLY A 1058 -14.12 -37.12 48.39
CA GLY A 1058 -13.35 -35.88 48.54
C GLY A 1058 -12.57 -35.49 47.27
N ALA A 1059 -12.25 -36.47 46.42
CA ALA A 1059 -11.67 -36.25 45.10
C ALA A 1059 -12.20 -37.31 44.11
N PRO A 1060 -13.45 -37.16 43.63
CA PRO A 1060 -14.10 -38.14 42.78
C PRO A 1060 -13.37 -38.34 41.45
N ASN A 1061 -13.29 -39.60 40.99
CA ASN A 1061 -12.64 -39.92 39.71
C ASN A 1061 -13.59 -39.70 38.53
N TRP A 1062 -13.44 -38.56 37.85
CA TRP A 1062 -14.13 -38.24 36.59
C TRP A 1062 -13.27 -38.43 35.34
N THR A 1063 -12.13 -39.12 35.46
CA THR A 1063 -11.34 -39.54 34.30
C THR A 1063 -12.00 -40.72 33.58
N ASP A 1064 -11.48 -41.04 32.39
CA ASP A 1064 -11.99 -42.14 31.55
C ASP A 1064 -11.28 -43.47 31.82
N ALA A 1065 -10.51 -43.54 32.93
CA ALA A 1065 -9.80 -44.73 33.38
C ALA A 1065 -10.02 -44.97 34.89
N PRO A 1066 -9.94 -46.23 35.37
CA PRO A 1066 -10.01 -46.52 36.78
C PRO A 1066 -8.78 -45.96 37.53
N ILE A 1067 -9.02 -45.34 38.69
CA ILE A 1067 -7.99 -44.97 39.66
C ILE A 1067 -8.09 -45.95 40.85
N GLY A 1068 -6.99 -46.61 41.19
CA GLY A 1068 -6.94 -47.64 42.25
C GLY A 1068 -7.40 -49.03 41.78
N ASP A 1069 -7.72 -49.90 42.74
CA ASP A 1069 -8.09 -51.29 42.46
C ASP A 1069 -9.48 -51.40 41.79
N THR A 1070 -9.63 -52.39 40.90
CA THR A 1070 -10.92 -52.76 40.30
C THR A 1070 -11.71 -53.70 41.23
N THR A 1071 -12.99 -53.95 40.90
CA THR A 1071 -13.82 -54.93 41.63
C THR A 1071 -13.78 -56.30 40.94
N THR A 1072 -13.94 -57.37 41.71
CA THR A 1072 -14.24 -58.71 41.16
C THR A 1072 -15.71 -58.84 40.76
N SER A 1073 -16.59 -58.06 41.38
CA SER A 1073 -18.00 -57.86 41.02
C SER A 1073 -18.08 -57.11 39.69
N ASN A 1074 -18.95 -57.54 38.78
CA ASN A 1074 -19.12 -56.90 37.48
C ASN A 1074 -20.57 -56.98 36.99
N TYR A 1075 -20.88 -56.20 35.96
CA TYR A 1075 -22.18 -56.17 35.28
C TYR A 1075 -22.07 -56.92 33.95
N ASN A 1076 -23.06 -57.76 33.62
CA ASN A 1076 -23.09 -58.51 32.36
C ASN A 1076 -23.50 -57.61 31.19
N LEU A 1077 -22.54 -56.83 30.69
CA LEU A 1077 -22.70 -55.95 29.53
C LEU A 1077 -23.03 -56.70 28.23
N LEU A 1078 -22.63 -57.98 28.10
CA LEU A 1078 -22.83 -58.75 26.88
C LEU A 1078 -24.31 -59.08 26.67
N SER A 1079 -24.99 -59.54 27.72
CA SER A 1079 -26.40 -59.93 27.63
C SER A 1079 -27.36 -58.77 27.92
N TYR A 1080 -26.92 -57.77 28.68
CA TYR A 1080 -27.77 -56.66 29.14
C TYR A 1080 -27.07 -55.31 29.04
N PRO A 1081 -26.66 -54.84 27.85
CA PRO A 1081 -26.02 -53.53 27.73
C PRO A 1081 -26.97 -52.40 28.20
N PRO A 1082 -26.44 -51.32 28.83
CA PRO A 1082 -27.21 -50.12 29.12
C PRO A 1082 -27.92 -49.59 27.87
N VAL A 1083 -29.22 -49.33 28.00
CA VAL A 1083 -30.05 -48.80 26.90
C VAL A 1083 -30.12 -47.29 27.01
N ILE A 1084 -29.91 -46.58 25.90
CA ILE A 1084 -29.94 -45.12 25.82
C ILE A 1084 -30.84 -44.72 24.65
N ALA A 1085 -31.52 -43.58 24.78
CA ALA A 1085 -32.34 -43.01 23.70
C ALA A 1085 -31.85 -41.59 23.38
N ASN A 1086 -31.92 -41.19 22.11
CA ASN A 1086 -31.44 -39.92 21.59
C ASN A 1086 -32.11 -38.73 22.31
N MET A 1087 -33.41 -38.82 22.57
CA MET A 1087 -34.17 -37.81 23.30
C MET A 1087 -33.86 -37.74 24.81
N GLY A 1088 -33.37 -38.82 25.42
CA GLY A 1088 -33.13 -38.87 26.87
C GLY A 1088 -31.70 -38.51 27.28
N ALA A 1089 -30.73 -38.83 26.42
CA ALA A 1089 -29.31 -38.74 26.70
C ALA A 1089 -28.79 -37.30 26.77
N ILE A 1090 -27.76 -37.11 27.60
CA ILE A 1090 -26.94 -35.89 27.65
C ILE A 1090 -25.47 -36.30 27.58
N ASP A 1091 -24.60 -35.39 27.17
CA ASP A 1091 -23.16 -35.57 27.37
C ASP A 1091 -22.87 -35.52 28.87
N GLY A 1092 -22.51 -36.67 29.43
CA GLY A 1092 -22.47 -36.84 30.88
C GLY A 1092 -21.47 -37.89 31.34
N LYS A 1093 -20.88 -37.65 32.51
CA LYS A 1093 -20.03 -38.61 33.22
C LYS A 1093 -20.77 -39.13 34.43
N TRP A 1094 -21.01 -40.44 34.47
CA TRP A 1094 -21.89 -41.10 35.43
C TRP A 1094 -21.13 -42.02 36.37
N ALA A 1095 -21.48 -42.00 37.65
CA ALA A 1095 -20.98 -42.92 38.67
C ALA A 1095 -22.14 -43.60 39.40
N LEU A 1096 -22.15 -44.92 39.46
CA LEU A 1096 -23.06 -45.70 40.30
C LEU A 1096 -22.30 -46.09 41.57
N VAL A 1097 -22.52 -45.35 42.65
CA VAL A 1097 -21.77 -45.50 43.90
C VAL A 1097 -22.57 -46.37 44.86
N PHE A 1098 -22.09 -47.59 45.12
CA PHE A 1098 -22.74 -48.53 46.02
C PHE A 1098 -22.68 -48.03 47.47
N THR A 1099 -23.84 -47.96 48.12
CA THR A 1099 -23.98 -47.64 49.55
C THR A 1099 -24.13 -48.90 50.40
N SER A 1100 -24.46 -50.03 49.78
CA SER A 1100 -24.52 -51.36 50.38
C SER A 1100 -24.19 -52.42 49.30
N ALA A 1101 -24.35 -53.71 49.61
CA ALA A 1101 -24.16 -54.78 48.61
C ALA A 1101 -25.22 -54.79 47.49
N THR A 1102 -26.35 -54.08 47.66
CA THR A 1102 -27.49 -54.12 46.72
C THR A 1102 -28.06 -52.75 46.38
N SER A 1103 -27.63 -51.68 47.04
CA SER A 1103 -28.13 -50.31 46.82
C SER A 1103 -26.99 -49.41 46.35
N PHE A 1104 -27.28 -48.52 45.39
CA PHE A 1104 -26.32 -47.56 44.86
C PHE A 1104 -26.97 -46.20 44.57
N GLN A 1105 -26.16 -45.15 44.57
CA GLN A 1105 -26.54 -43.80 44.13
C GLN A 1105 -26.11 -43.60 42.69
N VAL A 1106 -26.96 -42.99 41.87
CA VAL A 1106 -26.63 -42.54 40.52
C VAL A 1106 -26.16 -41.09 40.61
N VAL A 1107 -24.89 -40.87 40.30
CA VAL A 1107 -24.24 -39.56 40.41
C VAL A 1107 -23.77 -39.12 39.03
N GLU A 1108 -24.04 -37.88 38.64
CA GLU A 1108 -23.43 -37.23 37.48
C GLU A 1108 -22.48 -36.12 37.94
N GLU A 1109 -21.42 -35.87 37.16
CA GLU A 1109 -20.36 -34.92 37.52
C GLU A 1109 -20.88 -33.53 37.91
N LYS A 1110 -21.90 -33.01 37.22
CA LYS A 1110 -22.42 -31.65 37.40
C LYS A 1110 -23.76 -31.59 38.15
N LEU A 1111 -24.61 -32.60 38.00
CA LEU A 1111 -25.94 -32.69 38.62
C LEU A 1111 -25.89 -33.32 40.02
N GLY A 1112 -24.78 -33.99 40.37
CA GLY A 1112 -24.67 -34.71 41.63
C GLY A 1112 -25.55 -35.96 41.64
N VAL A 1113 -26.08 -36.32 42.82
CA VAL A 1113 -26.93 -37.51 42.98
C VAL A 1113 -28.31 -37.25 42.37
N ILE A 1114 -28.63 -37.93 41.27
CA ILE A 1114 -29.89 -37.74 40.55
C ILE A 1114 -30.93 -38.83 40.84
N ALA A 1115 -30.50 -39.99 41.34
CA ALA A 1115 -31.37 -41.09 41.70
C ALA A 1115 -30.69 -42.05 42.68
N VAL A 1116 -31.48 -42.92 43.31
CA VAL A 1116 -31.01 -44.08 44.07
C VAL A 1116 -31.55 -45.33 43.36
N GLY A 1117 -30.67 -46.30 43.10
CA GLY A 1117 -30.99 -47.56 42.45
C GLY A 1117 -30.68 -48.77 43.33
N SER A 1118 -31.13 -49.93 42.88
CA SER A 1118 -30.82 -51.22 43.50
C SER A 1118 -30.54 -52.26 42.44
N THR A 1119 -29.74 -53.27 42.78
CA THR A 1119 -29.49 -54.42 41.91
C THR A 1119 -30.73 -55.27 41.65
N ALA A 1120 -31.80 -55.09 42.44
CA ALA A 1120 -33.05 -55.87 42.33
C ALA A 1120 -34.09 -55.27 41.36
N GLN A 1121 -33.91 -54.06 40.84
CA GLN A 1121 -34.87 -53.37 39.97
C GLN A 1121 -34.16 -52.64 38.83
N ASP A 1122 -34.85 -52.46 37.70
CA ASP A 1122 -34.32 -51.69 36.58
C ASP A 1122 -34.10 -50.23 37.03
N CYS A 1123 -32.92 -49.69 36.74
CA CYS A 1123 -32.54 -48.32 37.09
C CYS A 1123 -32.64 -47.44 35.85
N ALA A 1124 -33.66 -46.57 35.82
CA ALA A 1124 -33.96 -45.67 34.70
C ALA A 1124 -34.21 -44.23 35.19
N PRO A 1125 -33.16 -43.49 35.60
CA PRO A 1125 -33.31 -42.11 36.08
C PRO A 1125 -33.87 -41.20 34.98
N ILE A 1126 -34.93 -40.44 35.30
CA ILE A 1126 -35.64 -39.58 34.34
C ILE A 1126 -34.91 -38.26 34.11
N ASN A 1127 -34.76 -37.88 32.84
CA ASN A 1127 -34.36 -36.54 32.43
C ASN A 1127 -35.58 -35.60 32.54
N PRO A 1128 -35.57 -34.61 33.45
CA PRO A 1128 -36.71 -33.71 33.65
C PRO A 1128 -36.98 -32.80 32.44
N GLN A 1129 -36.02 -32.64 31.52
CA GLN A 1129 -36.19 -31.79 30.33
C GLN A 1129 -37.00 -32.49 29.24
N THR A 1130 -36.89 -33.82 29.12
CA THR A 1130 -37.52 -34.59 28.03
C THR A 1130 -38.50 -35.66 28.53
N ASN A 1131 -38.67 -35.79 29.86
CA ASN A 1131 -39.48 -36.81 30.52
C ASN A 1131 -39.13 -38.25 30.09
N THR A 1132 -37.90 -38.47 29.63
CA THR A 1132 -37.37 -39.75 29.15
C THR A 1132 -36.16 -40.14 29.99
N PRO A 1133 -35.90 -41.42 30.26
CA PRO A 1133 -34.70 -41.82 31.02
C PRO A 1133 -33.40 -41.36 30.35
N TYR A 1134 -32.42 -40.92 31.15
CA TYR A 1134 -31.05 -40.65 30.65
C TYR A 1134 -30.42 -41.92 30.05
N PHE A 1135 -30.64 -43.04 30.75
CA PHE A 1135 -30.25 -44.39 30.37
C PHE A 1135 -31.10 -45.38 31.17
N THR A 1136 -31.14 -46.64 30.76
CA THR A 1136 -31.79 -47.74 31.47
C THR A 1136 -30.80 -48.88 31.70
N ILE A 1137 -30.57 -49.23 32.96
CA ILE A 1137 -29.74 -50.37 33.38
C ILE A 1137 -30.66 -51.46 33.92
N ARG A 1138 -30.60 -52.65 33.32
CA ARG A 1138 -31.46 -53.79 33.68
C ARG A 1138 -30.99 -54.45 34.97
N ALA A 1139 -31.91 -54.82 35.85
CA ALA A 1139 -31.64 -55.55 37.09
C ALA A 1139 -30.92 -56.87 36.82
N ALA A 1140 -31.34 -57.58 35.78
CA ALA A 1140 -30.83 -58.91 35.42
C ALA A 1140 -29.33 -58.94 35.05
N GLY A 1141 -28.72 -57.78 34.76
CA GLY A 1141 -27.31 -57.69 34.44
C GLY A 1141 -26.37 -57.65 35.65
N TRP A 1142 -26.89 -57.42 36.87
CA TRP A 1142 -26.04 -57.30 38.05
C TRP A 1142 -25.48 -58.65 38.51
N GLY A 1143 -24.15 -58.78 38.53
CA GLY A 1143 -23.45 -59.87 39.19
C GLY A 1143 -23.46 -59.75 40.72
N SER A 1144 -22.97 -60.78 41.42
CA SER A 1144 -22.85 -60.79 42.88
C SER A 1144 -21.53 -60.18 43.37
N GLY A 1145 -21.42 -59.95 44.68
CA GLY A 1145 -20.17 -59.53 45.33
C GLY A 1145 -19.93 -58.03 45.44
N TRP A 1146 -20.93 -57.18 45.20
CA TRP A 1146 -20.82 -55.73 45.41
C TRP A 1146 -20.70 -55.37 46.90
N ALA A 1147 -20.01 -54.28 47.21
CA ALA A 1147 -19.83 -53.75 48.55
C ALA A 1147 -20.02 -52.24 48.58
N ALA A 1148 -20.28 -51.70 49.77
CA ALA A 1148 -20.31 -50.25 49.95
C ALA A 1148 -18.98 -49.62 49.51
N ALA A 1149 -19.06 -48.44 48.90
CA ALA A 1149 -17.99 -47.70 48.24
C ALA A 1149 -17.50 -48.27 46.89
N ASN A 1150 -17.97 -49.44 46.43
CA ASN A 1150 -17.73 -49.82 45.03
C ASN A 1150 -18.38 -48.78 44.10
N ALA A 1151 -17.76 -48.51 42.96
CA ALA A 1151 -18.33 -47.65 41.94
C ALA A 1151 -18.27 -48.28 40.55
N VAL A 1152 -19.31 -48.02 39.76
CA VAL A 1152 -19.29 -48.21 38.31
C VAL A 1152 -19.20 -46.83 37.67
N ARG A 1153 -18.31 -46.65 36.71
CA ARG A 1153 -18.17 -45.42 35.92
C ARG A 1153 -18.44 -45.73 34.45
N PHE A 1154 -19.14 -44.82 33.80
CA PHE A 1154 -19.32 -44.77 32.36
C PHE A 1154 -19.65 -43.34 31.95
N ASN A 1155 -19.53 -43.04 30.67
CA ASN A 1155 -19.95 -41.76 30.12
C ASN A 1155 -20.98 -42.01 29.02
N THR A 1156 -21.74 -40.97 28.69
CA THR A 1156 -22.70 -40.98 27.58
C THR A 1156 -22.41 -39.84 26.61
N ASP A 1157 -22.57 -40.12 25.33
CA ASP A 1157 -22.70 -39.13 24.27
C ASP A 1157 -24.19 -38.92 24.00
N SER A 1158 -24.58 -37.70 23.63
CA SER A 1158 -25.94 -37.32 23.26
C SER A 1158 -26.08 -37.09 21.76
N CYS A 1159 -27.34 -37.08 21.30
CA CYS A 1159 -27.66 -36.78 19.90
C CYS A 1159 -27.95 -35.27 19.71
N LEU A 1160 -27.04 -34.43 20.22
CA LEU A 1160 -27.14 -32.97 20.22
C LEU A 1160 -25.91 -32.35 19.54
N GLY A 1161 -26.13 -31.58 18.48
CA GLY A 1161 -25.12 -30.76 17.83
C GLY A 1161 -25.10 -29.34 18.41
N PRO A 1162 -24.14 -28.96 19.28
CA PRO A 1162 -24.07 -27.61 19.83
C PRO A 1162 -23.69 -26.60 18.74
N LEU A 1163 -24.30 -25.41 18.80
CA LEU A 1163 -24.09 -24.32 17.85
C LEU A 1163 -24.23 -22.96 18.55
N TRP A 1164 -23.41 -22.01 18.12
CA TRP A 1164 -23.59 -20.60 18.42
C TRP A 1164 -23.95 -19.80 17.18
N ILE A 1165 -24.86 -18.84 17.37
CA ILE A 1165 -25.30 -17.90 16.34
C ILE A 1165 -24.89 -16.50 16.80
N ALA A 1166 -24.08 -15.83 16.00
CA ALA A 1166 -23.68 -14.43 16.17
C ALA A 1166 -24.49 -13.54 15.23
N ARG A 1167 -25.33 -12.66 15.80
CA ARG A 1167 -26.04 -11.62 15.04
C ARG A 1167 -25.35 -10.28 15.26
N THR A 1168 -24.88 -9.66 14.18
CA THR A 1168 -24.19 -8.37 14.19
C THR A 1168 -25.07 -7.30 13.54
N VAL A 1169 -25.27 -6.18 14.23
CA VAL A 1169 -26.00 -5.02 13.74
C VAL A 1169 -25.03 -3.86 13.54
N LEU A 1170 -24.92 -3.38 12.31
CA LEU A 1170 -24.13 -2.21 11.94
C LEU A 1170 -24.91 -0.91 12.25
N SER A 1171 -24.17 0.16 12.57
CA SER A 1171 -24.75 1.49 12.76
C SER A 1171 -25.43 2.00 11.49
N GLY A 1172 -26.63 2.53 11.64
CA GLY A 1172 -27.42 3.14 10.57
C GLY A 1172 -28.91 2.84 10.67
N GLN A 1173 -29.71 3.58 9.91
CA GLN A 1173 -31.15 3.35 9.83
C GLN A 1173 -31.44 2.00 9.15
N GLY A 1174 -32.44 1.27 9.68
CA GLY A 1174 -32.91 0.04 9.05
C GLY A 1174 -33.53 0.28 7.69
N THR A 1175 -33.28 -0.65 6.78
CA THR A 1175 -33.76 -0.57 5.38
C THR A 1175 -35.08 -1.30 5.17
N VAL A 1176 -35.44 -2.21 6.09
CA VAL A 1176 -36.66 -3.02 6.05
C VAL A 1176 -37.42 -2.93 7.38
N SER A 1177 -38.74 -3.13 7.34
CA SER A 1177 -39.61 -3.17 8.53
C SER A 1177 -39.53 -4.50 9.27
N ASP A 1178 -39.49 -5.59 8.50
CA ASP A 1178 -39.43 -6.96 8.98
C ASP A 1178 -38.18 -7.62 8.40
N ASP A 1179 -37.33 -8.16 9.26
CA ASP A 1179 -36.08 -8.79 8.89
C ASP A 1179 -36.05 -10.22 9.44
N LYS A 1180 -35.51 -11.16 8.67
CA LYS A 1180 -35.48 -12.59 9.01
C LYS A 1180 -34.24 -13.25 8.45
N PHE A 1181 -33.80 -14.31 9.10
CA PHE A 1181 -32.82 -15.26 8.56
C PHE A 1181 -33.37 -16.67 8.77
N ALA A 1182 -32.92 -17.62 7.95
CA ALA A 1182 -33.32 -19.01 8.07
C ALA A 1182 -32.09 -19.90 8.28
N LEU A 1183 -32.25 -20.90 9.15
CA LEU A 1183 -31.24 -21.91 9.46
C LEU A 1183 -31.86 -23.29 9.28
N GLN A 1184 -31.07 -24.24 8.77
CA GLN A 1184 -31.54 -25.60 8.55
C GLN A 1184 -30.54 -26.64 9.05
N ILE A 1185 -31.04 -27.57 9.87
CA ILE A 1185 -30.33 -28.78 10.29
C ILE A 1185 -30.58 -29.89 9.27
N ARG A 1186 -29.53 -30.62 8.91
CA ARG A 1186 -29.51 -31.60 7.82
C ARG A 1186 -28.68 -32.82 8.22
N GLY A 1187 -28.94 -33.93 7.55
CA GLY A 1187 -28.34 -35.23 7.80
C GLY A 1187 -29.23 -36.32 7.21
N ASP A 1188 -28.74 -37.55 7.24
CA ASP A 1188 -29.43 -38.72 6.70
C ASP A 1188 -29.86 -39.65 7.84
N ALA A 1189 -30.96 -40.39 7.62
CA ALA A 1189 -31.47 -41.40 8.54
C ALA A 1189 -31.85 -42.66 7.75
N ASP A 1190 -31.63 -43.82 8.35
CA ASP A 1190 -31.96 -45.14 7.79
C ASP A 1190 -33.46 -45.48 7.87
#